data_AF-A0A9E5HBC1-F1
#
_entry.id   AF-A0A9E5HBC1-F1
#
_cell.length_a   1.000
_cell.length_b   1.000
_cell.length_c   1.000
_cell.angle_alpha   90.00
_cell.angle_beta   90.00
_cell.angle_gamma   90.00
#
_symmetry.space_group_name_H-M   'P 1'
#
loop_
_entity.id
_entity.type
_entity.pdbx_description
1 polymer ?
#
loop_
_entity_poly.entity_id
_entity_poly.type
_entity_poly.pdbx_seq_one_letter_code
_entity_poly.pdbx_strand_id
1 'polypeptide(L)'
;MSQALEIHLLIFIEASDVSAYFHTGGPYEWISAGVLNLRGVYWEVERDTLIAIPLFIFMGIMLQKSKIAEELLITMAKLFGPVPGGLGISVVFVGALLAATTGIVGATVVAMGLISLPAMLRNNYSPSLATGTIAASGTLGQIIPPSIVLIILADQLASAADQAGAMRKALHKQVTGEISMPSVFDVTSTSAGEMFLGALVPGILLVLIYMAYILGYSLLFPKNAPAVENDEGFNKAFYMKVAITLVPPLALIILVLGSIIAGIATVNQAGAIGAVGATVMAGYKTIPENSGRYTPAIIVVASLIILGVAISNFDMNIKAASTAEDFLGIYIGLFGTAGLLVGIGWSFVRVLKVDNILNDVMLETSKTTALVFIILLGAAMLTSAFRAFGGEEIVKEFLSSLPGGFWAQFAIVMLVIFILGFFLDFIEIAVVVVPIVAPILLADPSANITAVWLGVMIGLNIQTSFLTPPFGFALFYLRGVAPAVVKTIQMYRGVVAFITLQLIALVIVGLYPPLVNYLPNRSSLLSEAAPPPRNPRLQFCLDQFVTDAIAADQGATMAAINAAKTISVDDMPKFIGKSIEGSTESAEEALAALAGIQIAADAVQDAEAGYRPQLTLVRGLEKQIRNIAEHRDKLAKQASRMNADNPERAEIEAEVAHMSDEIAALESQIPDNWEAAHDTFKKLTDAESKARNSYRRSGDTAWNDAAIILATLDATPAFIALESDLNALRPVLETAEFEVAEDEAKALERSFRDLEGADDVKKALGKAKKAMSKRKKDRETALKEYEKALAAYADQLVWRAAAETQVRPGVEAYLNAIKGNIGARAQEDLTREQALFLASCTSHHKDLSLNF
;
A
#
# COMPACT_ATOMS: atom_id res chain seq x y z
N MET A 1 -24.16 -3.95 33.67
CA MET A 1 -23.92 -2.49 33.54
C MET A 1 -24.23 -1.71 34.82
N SER A 2 -25.40 -1.90 35.46
CA SER A 2 -25.75 -1.19 36.71
C SER A 2 -24.86 -1.56 37.91
N GLN A 3 -24.55 -2.85 38.11
CA GLN A 3 -23.71 -3.30 39.25
C GLN A 3 -22.23 -2.92 39.11
N ALA A 4 -21.67 -2.93 37.89
CA ALA A 4 -20.29 -2.51 37.66
C ALA A 4 -20.09 -0.99 37.87
N LEU A 5 -21.12 -0.18 37.57
CA LEU A 5 -21.10 1.25 37.83
C LEU A 5 -21.21 1.56 39.34
N GLU A 6 -22.03 0.81 40.08
CA GLU A 6 -22.14 0.95 41.54
C GLU A 6 -20.86 0.54 42.27
N ILE A 7 -20.17 -0.52 41.83
CA ILE A 7 -18.90 -0.96 42.44
C ILE A 7 -17.80 0.10 42.23
N HIS A 8 -17.68 0.68 41.03
CA HIS A 8 -16.73 1.77 40.81
C HIS A 8 -17.07 3.06 41.56
N LEU A 9 -18.36 3.34 41.80
CA LEU A 9 -18.79 4.48 42.61
C LEU A 9 -18.65 4.24 44.13
N LEU A 10 -18.60 2.97 44.58
CA LEU A 10 -18.28 2.61 45.97
C LEU A 10 -16.77 2.71 46.23
N ILE A 11 -15.95 2.24 45.28
CA ILE A 11 -14.49 2.44 45.31
C ILE A 11 -14.12 3.94 45.35
N PHE A 12 -14.92 4.81 44.73
CA PHE A 12 -14.79 6.28 44.76
C PHE A 12 -14.79 6.87 46.18
N ILE A 13 -15.55 6.27 47.11
CA ILE A 13 -15.75 6.81 48.46
C ILE A 13 -14.74 6.20 49.45
N GLU A 14 -14.29 4.97 49.23
CA GLU A 14 -13.37 4.25 50.13
C GLU A 14 -11.89 4.36 49.73
N ALA A 15 -11.55 4.40 48.44
CA ALA A 15 -10.17 4.46 47.99
C ALA A 15 -9.66 5.91 47.96
N SER A 16 -8.90 6.30 48.98
CA SER A 16 -8.23 7.61 49.09
C SER A 16 -7.06 7.80 48.08
N ASP A 17 -7.04 7.04 46.98
CA ASP A 17 -5.94 7.01 46.00
C ASP A 17 -6.45 7.18 44.58
N VAL A 18 -6.03 8.29 43.95
CA VAL A 18 -6.39 8.70 42.58
C VAL A 18 -5.78 7.74 41.53
N SER A 19 -4.83 6.88 41.92
CA SER A 19 -4.26 5.85 41.06
C SER A 19 -5.30 4.83 40.55
N ALA A 20 -6.41 4.63 41.27
CA ALA A 20 -7.48 3.72 40.89
C ALA A 20 -8.20 4.06 39.56
N TYR A 21 -8.06 5.30 39.07
CA TYR A 21 -8.63 5.74 37.78
C TYR A 21 -7.74 5.42 36.58
N PHE A 22 -6.49 5.01 36.80
CA PHE A 22 -5.51 4.82 35.74
C PHE A 22 -5.24 3.32 35.54
N HIS A 23 -5.49 2.84 34.32
CA HIS A 23 -5.25 1.44 33.95
C HIS A 23 -3.76 1.05 34.04
N THR A 24 -2.86 2.02 33.91
CA THR A 24 -1.40 1.85 34.07
C THR A 24 -0.77 3.08 34.75
N GLY A 25 -0.13 2.89 35.90
CA GLY A 25 0.58 3.94 36.65
C GLY A 25 -0.34 4.78 37.55
N GLY A 26 0.21 5.80 38.20
CA GLY A 26 -0.55 6.79 38.95
C GLY A 26 -0.78 8.09 38.15
N PRO A 27 -1.41 9.10 38.76
CA PRO A 27 -1.66 10.39 38.12
C PRO A 27 -0.39 11.09 37.63
N TYR A 28 0.75 10.86 38.31
CA TYR A 28 2.04 11.48 37.97
C TYR A 28 2.70 10.80 36.76
N GLU A 29 2.70 9.46 36.73
CA GLU A 29 3.11 8.69 35.56
C GLU A 29 2.23 9.05 34.36
N TRP A 30 0.93 9.27 34.56
CA TRP A 30 0.03 9.75 33.53
C TRP A 30 0.33 11.16 33.05
N ILE A 31 0.60 12.14 33.94
CA ILE A 31 0.98 13.49 33.51
C ILE A 31 2.31 13.43 32.74
N SER A 32 3.29 12.64 33.19
CA SER A 32 4.59 12.53 32.50
C SER A 32 4.48 11.82 31.14
N ALA A 33 3.75 10.70 31.06
CA ALA A 33 3.49 9.98 29.83
C ALA A 33 2.54 10.76 28.90
N GLY A 34 1.56 11.47 29.47
CA GLY A 34 0.66 12.37 28.78
C GLY A 34 1.41 13.55 28.18
N VAL A 35 2.35 14.18 28.89
CA VAL A 35 3.20 15.25 28.33
C VAL A 35 4.12 14.72 27.22
N LEU A 36 4.64 13.50 27.33
CA LEU A 36 5.44 12.87 26.26
C LEU A 36 4.58 12.50 25.04
N ASN A 37 3.39 11.93 25.24
CA ASN A 37 2.44 11.61 24.18
C ASN A 37 1.90 12.89 23.51
N LEU A 38 1.56 13.92 24.29
CA LEU A 38 1.11 15.23 23.80
C LEU A 38 2.22 15.96 23.04
N ARG A 39 3.50 15.79 23.44
CA ARG A 39 4.62 16.28 22.65
C ARG A 39 4.71 15.58 21.30
N GLY A 40 4.41 14.28 21.24
CA GLY A 40 4.29 13.52 19.99
C GLY A 40 3.19 14.06 19.08
N VAL A 41 2.03 14.42 19.65
CA VAL A 41 0.89 15.01 18.91
C VAL A 41 1.28 16.32 18.18
N TYR A 42 2.20 17.11 18.73
CA TYR A 42 2.66 18.33 18.06
C TYR A 42 3.33 18.05 16.71
N TRP A 43 4.08 16.95 16.61
CA TRP A 43 4.79 16.56 15.39
C TRP A 43 3.90 15.81 14.39
N GLU A 44 2.67 15.47 14.77
CA GLU A 44 1.75 14.71 13.93
C GLU A 44 1.31 15.50 12.69
N VAL A 45 1.21 16.82 12.82
CA VAL A 45 0.87 17.75 11.73
C VAL A 45 1.98 17.80 10.66
N GLU A 46 3.22 17.41 11.00
CA GLU A 46 4.37 17.43 10.08
C GLU A 46 4.50 16.16 9.22
N ARG A 47 3.59 15.18 9.35
CA ARG A 47 3.63 13.98 8.50
C ARG A 47 3.53 14.35 7.02
N ASP A 48 4.44 13.80 6.21
CA ASP A 48 4.55 14.08 4.77
C ASP A 48 3.24 13.88 3.99
N THR A 49 2.42 12.91 4.42
CA THR A 49 1.11 12.62 3.84
C THR A 49 0.12 13.76 4.03
N LEU A 50 0.15 14.45 5.17
CA LEU A 50 -0.77 15.52 5.52
C LEU A 50 -0.40 16.85 4.84
N ILE A 51 0.86 17.06 4.45
CA ILE A 51 1.31 18.22 3.65
C ILE A 51 0.58 18.28 2.31
N ALA A 52 0.15 17.14 1.77
CA ALA A 52 -0.62 17.08 0.53
C ALA A 52 -2.01 17.73 0.65
N ILE A 53 -2.62 17.76 1.84
CA ILE A 53 -3.97 18.29 2.06
C ILE A 53 -4.07 19.76 1.64
N PRO A 54 -3.26 20.71 2.16
CA PRO A 54 -3.31 22.10 1.73
C PRO A 54 -3.08 22.30 0.22
N LEU A 55 -2.22 21.49 -0.41
CA LEU A 55 -1.93 21.59 -1.84
C LEU A 55 -3.14 21.17 -2.70
N PHE A 56 -3.83 20.09 -2.32
CA PHE A 56 -5.06 19.67 -2.99
C PHE A 56 -6.23 20.61 -2.72
N ILE A 57 -6.37 21.13 -1.50
CA ILE A 57 -7.35 22.18 -1.17
C ILE A 57 -7.12 23.41 -2.06
N PHE A 58 -5.86 23.87 -2.17
CA PHE A 58 -5.50 25.00 -3.02
C PHE A 58 -5.87 24.77 -4.48
N MET A 59 -5.50 23.60 -5.02
CA MET A 59 -5.83 23.20 -6.39
C MET A 59 -7.35 23.26 -6.64
N GLY A 60 -8.13 22.68 -5.74
CA GLY A 60 -9.59 22.66 -5.81
C GLY A 60 -10.22 24.04 -5.83
N ILE A 61 -9.87 24.86 -4.83
CA ILE A 61 -10.41 26.22 -4.70
C ILE A 61 -9.98 27.08 -5.90
N MET A 62 -8.75 26.92 -6.40
CA MET A 62 -8.26 27.62 -7.60
C MET A 62 -9.12 27.30 -8.83
N LEU A 63 -9.46 26.03 -9.06
CA LEU A 63 -10.32 25.61 -10.18
C LEU A 63 -11.77 26.10 -10.04
N GLN A 64 -12.28 26.15 -8.81
CA GLN A 64 -13.62 26.68 -8.52
C GLN A 64 -13.68 28.20 -8.75
N LYS A 65 -12.74 28.97 -8.20
CA LYS A 65 -12.72 30.44 -8.31
C LYS A 65 -12.43 30.94 -9.72
N SER A 66 -11.73 30.16 -10.54
CA SER A 66 -11.43 30.49 -11.93
C SER A 66 -12.57 30.22 -12.92
N LYS A 67 -13.77 29.83 -12.43
CA LYS A 67 -14.98 29.54 -13.24
C LYS A 67 -14.80 28.41 -14.27
N ILE A 68 -13.76 27.59 -14.11
CA ILE A 68 -13.55 26.40 -14.96
C ILE A 68 -14.69 25.40 -14.73
N ALA A 69 -15.09 25.22 -13.46
CA ALA A 69 -16.22 24.39 -13.06
C ALA A 69 -17.55 24.76 -13.75
N GLU A 70 -17.85 26.06 -13.81
CA GLU A 70 -19.07 26.58 -14.42
C GLU A 70 -19.11 26.31 -15.94
N GLU A 71 -18.00 26.58 -16.63
CA GLU A 71 -17.91 26.36 -18.08
C GLU A 71 -17.95 24.86 -18.44
N LEU A 72 -17.30 24.01 -17.64
CA LEU A 72 -17.39 22.55 -17.75
C LEU A 72 -18.84 22.11 -17.67
N LEU A 73 -19.58 22.57 -16.66
CA LEU A 73 -20.99 22.22 -16.48
C LEU A 73 -21.83 22.63 -17.69
N ILE A 74 -21.73 23.88 -18.13
CA ILE A 74 -22.50 24.40 -19.27
C ILE A 74 -22.18 23.62 -20.55
N THR A 75 -20.90 23.32 -20.78
CA THR A 75 -20.45 22.62 -21.98
C THR A 75 -20.88 21.16 -21.98
N MET A 76 -20.78 20.47 -20.84
CA MET A 76 -21.29 19.10 -20.70
C MET A 76 -22.81 19.04 -20.75
N ALA A 77 -23.52 20.04 -20.22
CA ALA A 77 -24.97 20.15 -20.33
C ALA A 77 -25.42 20.24 -21.80
N LYS A 78 -24.70 20.99 -22.63
CA LYS A 78 -24.96 21.03 -24.09
C LYS A 78 -24.61 19.72 -24.79
N LEU A 79 -23.54 19.05 -24.36
CA LEU A 79 -23.09 17.78 -24.95
C LEU A 79 -24.09 16.65 -24.71
N PHE A 80 -24.52 16.45 -23.45
CA PHE A 80 -25.47 15.39 -23.10
C PHE A 80 -26.94 15.82 -23.17
N GLY A 81 -27.22 17.12 -23.31
CA GLY A 81 -28.57 17.70 -23.32
C GLY A 81 -29.61 16.96 -24.17
N PRO A 82 -29.29 16.55 -25.42
CA PRO A 82 -30.24 15.85 -26.28
C PRO A 82 -30.65 14.46 -25.79
N VAL A 83 -29.90 13.86 -24.87
CA VAL A 83 -30.23 12.57 -24.25
C VAL A 83 -31.24 12.80 -23.11
N PRO A 84 -32.31 11.99 -22.98
CA PRO A 84 -33.21 12.05 -21.82
C PRO A 84 -32.44 11.92 -20.50
N GLY A 85 -32.62 12.86 -19.56
CA GLY A 85 -31.82 12.92 -18.32
C GLY A 85 -30.40 13.47 -18.49
N GLY A 86 -30.03 13.92 -19.69
CA GLY A 86 -28.69 14.36 -20.06
C GLY A 86 -28.10 15.44 -19.17
N LEU A 87 -28.88 16.43 -18.76
CA LEU A 87 -28.42 17.47 -17.84
C LEU A 87 -28.05 16.90 -16.46
N GLY A 88 -28.80 15.91 -15.97
CA GLY A 88 -28.47 15.20 -14.72
C GLY A 88 -27.19 14.37 -14.85
N ILE A 89 -26.99 13.72 -16.00
CA ILE A 89 -25.75 13.01 -16.32
C ILE A 89 -24.56 13.98 -16.34
N SER A 90 -24.71 15.16 -16.93
CA SER A 90 -23.68 16.21 -16.92
C SER A 90 -23.34 16.67 -15.51
N VAL A 91 -24.33 16.79 -14.61
CA VAL A 91 -24.09 17.13 -13.21
C VAL A 91 -23.27 16.04 -12.51
N VAL A 92 -23.61 14.76 -12.68
CA VAL A 92 -22.84 13.65 -12.08
C VAL A 92 -21.41 13.63 -12.62
N PHE A 93 -21.24 13.75 -13.94
CA PHE A 93 -19.92 13.69 -14.57
C PHE A 93 -19.03 14.87 -14.18
N VAL A 94 -19.55 16.10 -14.26
CA VAL A 94 -18.79 17.31 -13.88
C VAL A 94 -18.57 17.35 -12.38
N GLY A 95 -19.55 16.93 -11.59
CA GLY A 95 -19.39 16.82 -10.15
C GLY A 95 -18.33 15.78 -9.79
N ALA A 96 -18.28 14.62 -10.44
CA ALA A 96 -17.20 13.65 -10.26
C ALA A 96 -15.81 14.24 -10.56
N LEU A 97 -15.68 14.96 -11.69
CA LEU A 97 -14.45 15.61 -12.11
C LEU A 97 -14.01 16.71 -11.11
N LEU A 98 -14.94 17.55 -10.66
CA LEU A 98 -14.65 18.62 -9.71
C LEU A 98 -14.39 18.10 -8.30
N ALA A 99 -15.07 17.02 -7.93
CA ALA A 99 -14.91 16.43 -6.63
C ALA A 99 -13.54 15.74 -6.51
N ALA A 100 -13.04 15.15 -7.60
CA ALA A 100 -11.65 14.70 -7.71
C ALA A 100 -10.64 15.84 -7.49
N THR A 101 -10.96 17.07 -7.87
CA THR A 101 -10.01 18.18 -7.70
C THR A 101 -10.09 18.91 -6.38
N THR A 102 -11.25 18.88 -5.71
CA THR A 102 -11.51 19.73 -4.54
C THR A 102 -11.43 18.98 -3.24
N GLY A 103 -11.84 17.70 -3.20
CA GLY A 103 -11.88 16.90 -1.98
C GLY A 103 -12.78 17.45 -0.85
N ILE A 104 -13.43 18.61 -1.04
CA ILE A 104 -14.27 19.30 -0.07
C ILE A 104 -15.72 19.19 -0.54
N VAL A 105 -16.45 18.29 0.09
CA VAL A 105 -17.84 17.99 -0.28
C VAL A 105 -18.74 19.22 -0.15
N GLY A 106 -18.64 19.94 0.97
CA GLY A 106 -19.54 21.08 1.24
C GLY A 106 -19.42 22.19 0.19
N ALA A 107 -18.20 22.62 -0.12
CA ALA A 107 -17.95 23.62 -1.15
C ALA A 107 -18.48 23.19 -2.51
N THR A 108 -18.29 21.92 -2.89
CA THR A 108 -18.76 21.38 -4.17
C THR A 108 -20.28 21.32 -4.24
N VAL A 109 -20.96 20.86 -3.19
CA VAL A 109 -22.43 20.82 -3.13
C VAL A 109 -23.02 22.23 -3.21
N VAL A 110 -22.44 23.21 -2.51
CA VAL A 110 -22.85 24.62 -2.56
C VAL A 110 -22.66 25.19 -3.97
N ALA A 111 -21.49 24.99 -4.57
CA ALA A 111 -21.18 25.49 -5.91
C ALA A 111 -22.10 24.88 -6.98
N MET A 112 -22.24 23.55 -6.99
CA MET A 112 -23.17 22.86 -7.90
C MET A 112 -24.63 23.20 -7.61
N GLY A 113 -24.99 23.44 -6.35
CA GLY A 113 -26.32 23.92 -5.98
C GLY A 113 -26.63 25.30 -6.56
N LEU A 114 -25.68 26.24 -6.53
CA LEU A 114 -25.86 27.59 -7.08
C LEU A 114 -25.92 27.61 -8.62
N ILE A 115 -25.17 26.72 -9.27
CA ILE A 115 -25.05 26.72 -10.74
C ILE A 115 -26.05 25.75 -11.38
N SER A 116 -26.07 24.49 -10.95
CA SER A 116 -26.80 23.41 -11.60
C SER A 116 -28.28 23.37 -11.22
N LEU A 117 -28.65 23.66 -9.96
CA LEU A 117 -30.05 23.57 -9.53
C LEU A 117 -30.97 24.52 -10.30
N PRO A 118 -30.65 25.82 -10.49
CA PRO A 118 -31.48 26.71 -11.30
C PRO A 118 -31.55 26.27 -12.76
N ALA A 119 -30.45 25.75 -13.32
CA ALA A 119 -30.42 25.24 -14.69
C ALA A 119 -31.34 24.02 -14.87
N MET A 120 -31.34 23.09 -13.92
CA MET A 120 -32.23 21.92 -13.94
C MET A 120 -33.71 22.30 -13.81
N LEU A 121 -34.02 23.20 -12.87
CA LEU A 121 -35.40 23.65 -12.65
C LEU A 121 -35.95 24.43 -13.86
N ARG A 122 -35.13 25.25 -14.53
CA ARG A 122 -35.53 25.95 -15.77
C ARG A 122 -35.85 25.00 -16.91
N ASN A 123 -35.21 23.83 -16.94
CA ASN A 123 -35.46 22.77 -17.91
C ASN A 123 -36.50 21.75 -17.43
N ASN A 124 -37.38 22.13 -16.49
CA ASN A 124 -38.48 21.29 -15.99
C ASN A 124 -38.07 19.95 -15.36
N TYR A 125 -36.85 19.85 -14.80
CA TYR A 125 -36.48 18.68 -14.00
C TYR A 125 -37.28 18.65 -12.71
N SER A 126 -37.65 17.44 -12.26
CA SER A 126 -38.30 17.29 -10.97
C SER A 126 -37.37 17.78 -9.83
N PRO A 127 -37.86 18.58 -8.87
CA PRO A 127 -37.04 19.10 -7.77
C PRO A 127 -36.35 18.00 -6.96
N SER A 128 -37.03 16.86 -6.77
CA SER A 128 -36.47 15.71 -6.06
C SER A 128 -35.29 15.08 -6.81
N LEU A 129 -35.42 14.82 -8.12
CA LEU A 129 -34.30 14.27 -8.88
C LEU A 129 -33.14 15.25 -8.95
N ALA A 130 -33.42 16.54 -9.23
CA ALA A 130 -32.39 17.56 -9.33
C ALA A 130 -31.57 17.71 -8.04
N THR A 131 -32.25 17.81 -6.89
CA THR A 131 -31.56 17.94 -5.60
C THR A 131 -30.87 16.67 -5.16
N GLY A 132 -31.46 15.49 -5.41
CA GLY A 132 -30.82 14.20 -5.16
C GLY A 132 -29.53 14.04 -5.97
N THR A 133 -29.58 14.34 -7.27
CA THR A 133 -28.41 14.25 -8.17
C THR A 133 -27.30 15.20 -7.73
N ILE A 134 -27.62 16.45 -7.39
CA ILE A 134 -26.61 17.45 -6.97
C ILE A 134 -25.98 17.05 -5.63
N ALA A 135 -26.79 16.66 -4.64
CA ALA A 135 -26.28 16.24 -3.34
C ALA A 135 -25.38 15.00 -3.47
N ALA A 136 -25.86 13.96 -4.15
CA ALA A 136 -25.10 12.73 -4.37
C ALA A 136 -23.81 12.99 -5.13
N SER A 137 -23.88 13.78 -6.22
CA SER A 137 -22.70 14.12 -7.02
C SER A 137 -21.65 14.91 -6.25
N GLY A 138 -22.05 15.78 -5.31
CA GLY A 138 -21.09 16.53 -4.50
C GLY A 138 -20.36 15.67 -3.47
N THR A 139 -20.96 14.56 -3.04
CA THR A 139 -20.30 13.61 -2.11
C THR A 139 -19.28 12.69 -2.79
N LEU A 140 -19.26 12.62 -4.12
CA LEU A 140 -18.29 11.82 -4.88
C LEU A 140 -16.83 12.18 -4.57
N GLY A 141 -16.55 13.39 -4.10
CA GLY A 141 -15.20 13.85 -3.75
C GLY A 141 -14.59 13.14 -2.55
N GLN A 142 -15.39 12.40 -1.79
CA GLN A 142 -14.87 11.58 -0.70
C GLN A 142 -14.18 10.29 -1.19
N ILE A 143 -14.55 9.79 -2.38
CA ILE A 143 -14.03 8.52 -2.89
C ILE A 143 -13.24 8.66 -4.19
N ILE A 144 -13.54 9.68 -5.02
CA ILE A 144 -12.83 9.87 -6.29
C ILE A 144 -11.47 10.54 -6.02
N PRO A 145 -10.35 9.90 -6.38
CA PRO A 145 -9.02 10.48 -6.17
C PRO A 145 -8.73 11.67 -7.10
N PRO A 146 -7.88 12.64 -6.68
CA PRO A 146 -7.27 12.77 -5.35
C PRO A 146 -8.27 13.24 -4.27
N SER A 147 -8.37 12.51 -3.16
CA SER A 147 -9.35 12.79 -2.11
C SER A 147 -8.71 13.05 -0.74
N ILE A 148 -9.11 14.13 -0.08
CA ILE A 148 -8.65 14.48 1.28
C ILE A 148 -9.08 13.40 2.28
N VAL A 149 -10.28 12.85 2.13
CA VAL A 149 -10.80 11.78 2.99
C VAL A 149 -9.88 10.56 2.93
N LEU A 150 -9.50 10.15 1.71
CA LEU A 150 -8.61 9.00 1.52
C LEU A 150 -7.18 9.28 2.01
N ILE A 151 -6.68 10.52 1.92
CA ILE A 151 -5.37 10.88 2.50
C ILE A 151 -5.39 10.70 4.02
N ILE A 152 -6.44 11.19 4.69
CA ILE A 152 -6.56 11.06 6.15
C ILE A 152 -6.76 9.59 6.53
N LEU A 153 -7.66 8.87 5.85
CA LEU A 153 -7.87 7.44 6.11
C LEU A 153 -6.60 6.62 5.90
N ALA A 154 -5.80 6.93 4.87
CA ALA A 154 -4.53 6.24 4.63
C ALA A 154 -3.58 6.37 5.82
N ASP A 155 -3.43 7.57 6.37
CA ASP A 155 -2.57 7.83 7.52
C ASP A 155 -3.06 7.11 8.79
N GLN A 156 -4.37 7.18 9.05
CA GLN A 156 -4.98 6.55 10.23
C GLN A 156 -4.95 5.02 10.13
N LEU A 157 -5.16 4.47 8.93
CA LEU A 157 -5.11 3.04 8.68
C LEU A 157 -3.69 2.49 8.64
N ALA A 158 -2.69 3.27 8.20
CA ALA A 158 -1.29 2.88 8.29
C ALA A 158 -0.89 2.65 9.76
N SER A 159 -1.22 3.62 10.63
CA SER A 159 -1.03 3.50 12.08
C SER A 159 -1.82 2.32 12.67
N ALA A 160 -3.08 2.13 12.24
CA ALA A 160 -3.91 1.04 12.72
C ALA A 160 -3.39 -0.35 12.28
N ALA A 161 -2.84 -0.45 11.06
CA ALA A 161 -2.26 -1.67 10.53
C ALA A 161 -1.00 -2.07 11.31
N ASP A 162 -0.14 -1.11 11.68
CA ASP A 162 1.04 -1.37 12.50
C ASP A 162 0.64 -1.89 13.90
N GLN A 163 -0.40 -1.30 14.49
CA GLN A 163 -0.98 -1.76 15.77
C GLN A 163 -1.57 -3.16 15.65
N ALA A 164 -2.34 -3.42 14.59
CA ALA A 164 -2.89 -4.74 14.32
C ALA A 164 -1.78 -5.79 14.11
N GLY A 165 -0.69 -5.43 13.44
CA GLY A 165 0.50 -6.29 13.29
C GLY A 165 1.15 -6.63 14.63
N ALA A 166 1.22 -5.66 15.56
CA ALA A 166 1.68 -5.92 16.93
C ALA A 166 0.72 -6.84 17.70
N MET A 167 -0.59 -6.65 17.56
CA MET A 167 -1.61 -7.53 18.15
C MET A 167 -1.50 -8.96 17.60
N ARG A 168 -1.31 -9.15 16.29
CA ARG A 168 -1.11 -10.47 15.67
C ARG A 168 0.17 -11.14 16.18
N LYS A 169 1.29 -10.41 16.28
CA LYS A 169 2.54 -10.95 16.83
C LYS A 169 2.37 -11.42 18.27
N ALA A 170 1.63 -10.66 19.08
CA ALA A 170 1.31 -11.05 20.45
C ALA A 170 0.44 -12.30 20.49
N LEU A 171 -0.61 -12.38 19.66
CA LEU A 171 -1.49 -13.54 19.57
C LEU A 171 -0.73 -14.79 19.11
N HIS A 172 0.08 -14.68 18.06
CA HIS A 172 0.88 -15.78 17.55
C HIS A 172 1.82 -16.33 18.62
N LYS A 173 2.56 -15.44 19.31
CA LYS A 173 3.44 -15.83 20.42
C LYS A 173 2.71 -16.54 21.54
N GLN A 174 1.48 -16.14 21.84
CA GLN A 174 0.67 -16.76 22.88
C GLN A 174 0.18 -18.16 22.49
N VAL A 175 -0.13 -18.36 21.21
CA VAL A 175 -0.72 -19.61 20.71
C VAL A 175 0.34 -20.66 20.40
N THR A 176 1.44 -20.26 19.74
CA THR A 176 2.50 -21.18 19.29
C THR A 176 3.66 -21.28 20.29
N GLY A 177 3.80 -20.31 21.19
CA GLY A 177 4.98 -20.16 22.05
C GLY A 177 6.21 -19.59 21.32
N GLU A 178 6.13 -19.37 20.00
CA GLU A 178 7.24 -18.84 19.21
C GLU A 178 7.35 -17.33 19.34
N ILE A 179 8.57 -16.82 19.56
CA ILE A 179 8.81 -15.39 19.81
C ILE A 179 8.65 -14.56 18.52
N SER A 180 8.88 -15.15 17.35
CA SER A 180 8.86 -14.48 16.06
C SER A 180 7.76 -15.04 15.17
N MET A 181 6.84 -14.17 14.72
CA MET A 181 5.82 -14.52 13.74
C MET A 181 6.38 -14.45 12.31
N PRO A 182 6.10 -15.43 11.44
CA PRO A 182 6.40 -15.34 10.01
C PRO A 182 5.79 -14.10 9.35
N SER A 183 6.53 -13.48 8.42
CA SER A 183 6.11 -12.24 7.74
C SER A 183 4.90 -12.39 6.81
N VAL A 184 4.50 -13.63 6.52
CA VAL A 184 3.30 -13.99 5.75
C VAL A 184 2.00 -13.75 6.52
N PHE A 185 2.06 -13.70 7.86
CA PHE A 185 0.89 -13.47 8.73
C PHE A 185 0.78 -12.01 9.18
N ASP A 186 1.73 -11.17 8.78
CA ASP A 186 1.80 -9.77 9.17
C ASP A 186 0.71 -8.94 8.49
N VAL A 187 0.31 -7.85 9.14
CA VAL A 187 -0.68 -6.92 8.57
C VAL A 187 0.04 -5.95 7.64
N THR A 188 -0.42 -5.83 6.41
CA THR A 188 0.14 -4.86 5.46
C THR A 188 -0.35 -3.46 5.80
N SER A 189 0.58 -2.56 6.09
CA SER A 189 0.31 -1.12 6.16
C SER A 189 -0.08 -0.57 4.78
N THR A 190 -0.53 0.68 4.73
CA THR A 190 -0.99 1.33 3.50
C THR A 190 -0.43 2.73 3.33
N SER A 191 -0.51 3.27 2.12
CA SER A 191 -0.16 4.65 1.80
C SER A 191 -1.31 5.39 1.10
N ALA A 192 -1.24 6.72 1.07
CA ALA A 192 -2.25 7.53 0.38
C ALA A 192 -2.32 7.23 -1.13
N GLY A 193 -1.20 6.87 -1.77
CA GLY A 193 -1.17 6.49 -3.19
C GLY A 193 -1.89 5.15 -3.45
N GLU A 194 -1.68 4.16 -2.59
CA GLU A 194 -2.40 2.88 -2.67
C GLU A 194 -3.90 3.05 -2.41
N MET A 195 -4.27 3.94 -1.48
CA MET A 195 -5.66 4.26 -1.19
C MET A 195 -6.34 4.94 -2.38
N PHE A 196 -5.64 5.82 -3.09
CA PHE A 196 -6.15 6.40 -4.35
C PHE A 196 -6.34 5.33 -5.42
N LEU A 197 -5.35 4.47 -5.62
CA LEU A 197 -5.43 3.36 -6.57
C LEU A 197 -6.60 2.42 -6.24
N GLY A 198 -6.79 2.09 -4.96
CA GLY A 198 -7.85 1.18 -4.52
C GLY A 198 -9.25 1.79 -4.60
N ALA A 199 -9.38 3.10 -4.42
CA ALA A 199 -10.67 3.79 -4.51
C ALA A 199 -11.08 4.14 -5.95
N LEU A 200 -10.15 4.14 -6.91
CA LEU A 200 -10.41 4.58 -8.29
C LEU A 200 -11.51 3.74 -8.97
N VAL A 201 -11.40 2.41 -8.93
CA VAL A 201 -12.37 1.51 -9.56
C VAL A 201 -13.75 1.59 -8.90
N PRO A 202 -13.88 1.49 -7.55
CA PRO A 202 -15.14 1.76 -6.85
C PRO A 202 -15.73 3.14 -7.13
N GLY A 203 -14.90 4.18 -7.21
CA GLY A 203 -15.34 5.54 -7.54
C GLY A 203 -15.93 5.65 -8.94
N ILE A 204 -15.28 5.06 -9.95
CA ILE A 204 -15.81 4.99 -11.32
C ILE A 204 -17.09 4.16 -11.34
N LEU A 205 -17.13 3.02 -10.64
CA LEU A 205 -18.32 2.18 -10.52
C LEU A 205 -19.52 2.98 -10.00
N LEU A 206 -19.34 3.77 -8.93
CA LEU A 206 -20.40 4.65 -8.40
C LEU A 206 -20.89 5.68 -9.42
N VAL A 207 -19.96 6.36 -10.11
CA VAL A 207 -20.31 7.34 -11.15
C VAL A 207 -21.15 6.68 -12.25
N LEU A 208 -20.73 5.50 -12.71
CA LEU A 208 -21.46 4.74 -13.74
C LEU A 208 -22.83 4.29 -13.26
N ILE A 209 -22.95 3.80 -12.01
CA ILE A 209 -24.24 3.42 -11.42
C ILE A 209 -25.19 4.63 -11.34
N TYR A 210 -24.69 5.81 -10.96
CA TYR A 210 -25.49 7.04 -10.93
C TYR A 210 -25.95 7.50 -12.31
N MET A 211 -25.04 7.50 -13.29
CA MET A 211 -25.39 7.86 -14.68
C MET A 211 -26.40 6.87 -15.26
N ALA A 212 -26.20 5.57 -15.03
CA ALA A 212 -27.11 4.51 -15.46
C ALA A 212 -28.48 4.64 -14.80
N TYR A 213 -28.54 4.96 -13.51
CA TYR A 213 -29.80 5.23 -12.81
C TYR A 213 -30.53 6.43 -13.39
N ILE A 214 -29.85 7.57 -13.60
CA ILE A 214 -30.47 8.78 -14.17
C ILE A 214 -31.01 8.48 -15.57
N LEU A 215 -30.25 7.77 -16.41
CA LEU A 215 -30.67 7.37 -17.75
C LEU A 215 -31.86 6.40 -17.71
N GLY A 216 -31.82 5.37 -16.87
CA GLY A 216 -32.92 4.42 -16.72
C GLY A 216 -34.20 5.11 -16.20
N TYR A 217 -34.04 6.00 -15.21
CA TYR A 217 -35.15 6.78 -14.66
C TYR A 217 -35.74 7.76 -15.67
N SER A 218 -34.91 8.41 -16.50
CA SER A 218 -35.38 9.35 -17.53
C SER A 218 -36.10 8.63 -18.68
N LEU A 219 -35.68 7.42 -19.04
CA LEU A 219 -36.36 6.60 -20.05
C LEU A 219 -37.73 6.09 -19.57
N LEU A 220 -37.85 5.73 -18.28
CA LEU A 220 -39.12 5.29 -17.68
C LEU A 220 -40.06 6.47 -17.37
N PHE A 221 -39.50 7.61 -16.95
CA PHE A 221 -40.26 8.79 -16.54
C PHE A 221 -39.76 10.06 -17.27
N PRO A 222 -40.01 10.18 -18.58
CA PRO A 222 -39.48 11.26 -19.41
C PRO A 222 -39.93 12.66 -18.99
N LYS A 223 -41.09 12.76 -18.31
CA LYS A 223 -41.60 14.03 -17.77
C LYS A 223 -40.77 14.59 -16.61
N ASN A 224 -40.08 13.73 -15.87
CA ASN A 224 -39.34 14.13 -14.66
C ASN A 224 -37.90 14.57 -14.96
N ALA A 225 -37.40 14.25 -16.15
CA ALA A 225 -36.05 14.54 -16.62
C ALA A 225 -36.01 14.69 -18.16
N PRO A 226 -36.64 15.75 -18.71
CA PRO A 226 -36.74 15.91 -20.15
C PRO A 226 -35.37 16.16 -20.80
N ALA A 227 -35.27 15.85 -22.09
CA ALA A 227 -34.13 16.24 -22.91
C ALA A 227 -34.10 17.77 -23.10
N VAL A 228 -32.90 18.33 -23.14
CA VAL A 228 -32.66 19.77 -23.37
C VAL A 228 -32.20 19.93 -24.82
N GLU A 229 -32.87 20.81 -25.56
CA GLU A 229 -32.50 21.11 -26.95
C GLU A 229 -31.12 21.78 -27.00
N ASN A 230 -30.30 21.37 -27.98
CA ASN A 230 -29.02 21.99 -28.25
C ASN A 230 -29.14 22.86 -29.51
N ASP A 231 -29.42 24.15 -29.30
CA ASP A 231 -29.66 25.14 -30.36
C ASP A 231 -28.45 25.32 -31.32
N GLU A 232 -27.24 24.97 -30.89
CA GLU A 232 -25.98 25.21 -31.63
C GLU A 232 -25.57 24.05 -32.56
N GLY A 233 -26.21 22.88 -32.43
CA GLY A 233 -25.90 21.66 -33.19
C GLY A 233 -24.51 21.06 -32.92
N PHE A 234 -24.29 19.80 -33.34
CA PHE A 234 -23.01 19.09 -33.16
C PHE A 234 -22.00 19.41 -34.28
N ASN A 235 -21.51 20.65 -34.30
CA ASN A 235 -20.55 21.13 -35.29
C ASN A 235 -19.08 20.89 -34.88
N LYS A 236 -18.13 20.96 -35.84
CA LYS A 236 -16.68 20.85 -35.54
C LYS A 236 -16.22 21.87 -34.48
N ALA A 237 -16.76 23.09 -34.52
CA ALA A 237 -16.48 24.13 -33.53
C ALA A 237 -16.99 23.77 -32.13
N PHE A 238 -18.13 23.07 -32.03
CA PHE A 238 -18.68 22.58 -30.76
C PHE A 238 -17.76 21.52 -30.14
N TYR A 239 -17.35 20.51 -30.92
CA TYR A 239 -16.41 19.49 -30.44
C TYR A 239 -15.05 20.08 -30.05
N MET A 240 -14.57 21.11 -30.76
CA MET A 240 -13.35 21.82 -30.38
C MET A 240 -13.52 22.56 -29.04
N LYS A 241 -14.66 23.22 -28.83
CA LYS A 241 -14.97 23.87 -27.54
C LYS A 241 -15.04 22.85 -26.41
N VAL A 242 -15.74 21.72 -26.62
CA VAL A 242 -15.80 20.59 -25.69
C VAL A 242 -14.39 20.10 -25.34
N ALA A 243 -13.53 19.90 -26.33
CA ALA A 243 -12.15 19.45 -26.11
C ALA A 243 -11.34 20.49 -25.29
N ILE A 244 -11.40 21.78 -25.64
CA ILE A 244 -10.66 22.84 -24.94
C ILE A 244 -11.14 23.01 -23.49
N THR A 245 -12.43 22.80 -23.22
CA THR A 245 -12.97 22.91 -21.86
C THR A 245 -12.70 21.65 -21.02
N LEU A 246 -12.83 20.45 -21.60
CA LEU A 246 -12.75 19.18 -20.87
C LEU A 246 -11.32 18.64 -20.72
N VAL A 247 -10.50 18.73 -21.76
CA VAL A 247 -9.18 18.08 -21.80
C VAL A 247 -8.23 18.67 -20.76
N PRO A 248 -8.10 19.99 -20.55
CA PRO A 248 -7.10 20.50 -19.61
C PRO A 248 -7.34 20.07 -18.14
N PRO A 249 -8.55 20.17 -17.56
CA PRO A 249 -8.81 19.68 -16.21
C PRO A 249 -8.61 18.17 -16.07
N LEU A 250 -9.06 17.39 -17.06
CA LEU A 250 -8.87 15.94 -17.07
C LEU A 250 -7.38 15.57 -17.20
N ALA A 251 -6.64 16.26 -18.06
CA ALA A 251 -5.20 16.08 -18.22
C ALA A 251 -4.45 16.43 -16.93
N LEU A 252 -4.87 17.47 -16.18
CA LEU A 252 -4.30 17.75 -14.88
C LEU A 252 -4.53 16.60 -13.90
N ILE A 253 -5.76 16.07 -13.82
CA ILE A 253 -6.08 14.93 -12.93
C ILE A 253 -5.28 13.70 -13.33
N ILE A 254 -5.23 13.37 -14.63
CA ILE A 254 -4.45 12.23 -15.16
C ILE A 254 -2.96 12.43 -14.90
N LEU A 255 -2.45 13.65 -14.99
CA LEU A 255 -1.04 13.93 -14.74
C LEU A 255 -0.71 13.78 -13.26
N VAL A 256 -1.53 14.34 -12.37
CA VAL A 256 -1.39 14.21 -10.92
C VAL A 256 -1.50 12.74 -10.51
N LEU A 257 -2.64 12.09 -10.82
CA LEU A 257 -2.88 10.71 -10.45
C LEU A 257 -1.88 9.77 -11.14
N GLY A 258 -1.61 9.97 -12.42
CA GLY A 258 -0.64 9.20 -13.19
C GLY A 258 0.77 9.27 -12.61
N SER A 259 1.21 10.43 -12.10
CA SER A 259 2.51 10.55 -11.42
C SER A 259 2.57 9.78 -10.10
N ILE A 260 1.44 9.67 -9.38
CA ILE A 260 1.31 8.85 -8.16
C ILE A 260 1.31 7.36 -8.53
N ILE A 261 0.51 6.97 -9.53
CA ILE A 261 0.36 5.58 -9.98
C ILE A 261 1.68 5.04 -10.53
N ALA A 262 2.38 5.83 -11.34
CA ALA A 262 3.66 5.45 -11.90
C ALA A 262 4.81 5.48 -10.88
N GLY A 263 4.57 5.90 -9.63
CA GLY A 263 5.60 6.02 -8.60
C GLY A 263 6.61 7.14 -8.86
N ILE A 264 6.35 8.03 -9.84
CA ILE A 264 7.23 9.14 -10.20
C ILE A 264 7.19 10.24 -9.14
N ALA A 265 6.01 10.47 -8.55
CA ALA A 265 5.80 11.50 -7.55
C ALA A 265 5.05 10.94 -6.34
N THR A 266 5.49 11.34 -5.14
CA THR A 266 4.73 11.11 -3.90
C THR A 266 3.48 12.00 -3.87
N VAL A 267 2.53 11.71 -2.97
CA VAL A 267 1.22 12.41 -2.93
C VAL A 267 1.36 13.92 -2.69
N ASN A 268 2.34 14.35 -1.89
CA ASN A 268 2.66 15.78 -1.69
C ASN A 268 3.29 16.43 -2.94
N GLN A 269 4.20 15.74 -3.64
CA GLN A 269 4.79 16.21 -4.91
C GLN A 269 3.73 16.32 -6.01
N ALA A 270 2.86 15.31 -6.12
CA ALA A 270 1.73 15.32 -7.04
C ALA A 270 0.73 16.44 -6.71
N GLY A 271 0.48 16.71 -5.41
CA GLY A 271 -0.29 17.86 -4.97
C GLY A 271 0.30 19.20 -5.43
N ALA A 272 1.62 19.36 -5.35
CA ALA A 272 2.31 20.56 -5.83
C ALA A 272 2.18 20.73 -7.35
N ILE A 273 2.33 19.63 -8.11
CA ILE A 273 2.09 19.61 -9.56
C ILE A 273 0.64 20.03 -9.87
N GLY A 274 -0.32 19.53 -9.11
CA GLY A 274 -1.74 19.90 -9.19
C GLY A 274 -1.98 21.38 -8.94
N ALA A 275 -1.44 21.92 -7.84
CA ALA A 275 -1.56 23.34 -7.46
C ALA A 275 -0.97 24.29 -8.52
N VAL A 276 0.21 23.96 -9.04
CA VAL A 276 0.85 24.72 -10.12
C VAL A 276 0.01 24.64 -11.40
N GLY A 277 -0.42 23.43 -11.80
CA GLY A 277 -1.23 23.22 -13.00
C GLY A 277 -2.57 23.96 -12.93
N ALA A 278 -3.26 23.94 -11.80
CA ALA A 278 -4.49 24.71 -11.58
C ALA A 278 -4.26 26.22 -11.67
N THR A 279 -3.13 26.72 -11.17
CA THR A 279 -2.76 28.14 -11.29
C THR A 279 -2.48 28.54 -12.74
N VAL A 280 -1.77 27.71 -13.49
CA VAL A 280 -1.53 27.92 -14.93
C VAL A 280 -2.86 27.95 -15.69
N MET A 281 -3.79 27.05 -15.35
CA MET A 281 -5.13 27.03 -15.94
C MET A 281 -5.95 28.27 -15.62
N ALA A 282 -6.01 28.63 -14.34
CA ALA A 282 -6.67 29.85 -13.90
C ALA A 282 -6.09 31.09 -14.62
N GLY A 283 -4.76 31.16 -14.78
CA GLY A 283 -4.06 32.29 -15.37
C GLY A 283 -4.35 32.56 -16.85
N TYR A 284 -4.73 31.55 -17.64
CA TYR A 284 -5.22 31.78 -19.01
C TYR A 284 -6.75 31.91 -19.06
N LYS A 285 -7.48 31.31 -18.12
CA LYS A 285 -8.95 31.31 -18.14
C LYS A 285 -9.54 32.66 -17.74
N THR A 286 -8.91 33.35 -16.79
CA THR A 286 -9.40 34.61 -16.23
C THR A 286 -9.12 35.83 -17.13
N ILE A 287 -8.30 35.67 -18.17
CA ILE A 287 -7.90 36.76 -19.08
C ILE A 287 -8.87 36.84 -20.28
N PRO A 288 -9.33 38.05 -20.67
CA PRO A 288 -10.13 38.28 -21.88
C PRO A 288 -9.48 37.75 -23.17
N GLU A 289 -10.25 37.61 -24.26
CA GLU A 289 -9.78 37.08 -25.56
C GLU A 289 -8.77 38.00 -26.24
N ASN A 290 -7.50 37.94 -25.82
CA ASN A 290 -6.37 38.67 -26.39
C ASN A 290 -5.26 37.71 -26.87
N SER A 291 -4.37 38.18 -27.74
CA SER A 291 -3.25 37.42 -28.35
C SER A 291 -2.21 36.86 -27.37
N GLY A 292 -2.29 37.22 -26.08
CA GLY A 292 -1.39 36.75 -25.02
C GLY A 292 -2.02 35.82 -23.98
N ARG A 293 -3.25 35.34 -24.19
CA ARG A 293 -4.00 34.52 -23.21
C ARG A 293 -3.23 33.28 -22.79
N TYR A 294 -2.82 32.45 -23.76
CA TYR A 294 -2.21 31.15 -23.51
C TYR A 294 -0.68 31.19 -23.35
N THR A 295 -0.05 32.36 -23.45
CA THR A 295 1.42 32.50 -23.47
C THR A 295 2.12 31.83 -22.26
N PRO A 296 1.70 32.04 -21.00
CA PRO A 296 2.35 31.39 -19.86
C PRO A 296 2.20 29.87 -19.89
N ALA A 297 1.03 29.37 -20.29
CA ALA A 297 0.77 27.94 -20.42
C ALA A 297 1.61 27.30 -21.54
N ILE A 298 1.75 27.98 -22.68
CA ILE A 298 2.61 27.53 -23.79
C ILE A 298 4.07 27.49 -23.35
N ILE A 299 4.55 28.50 -22.61
CA ILE A 299 5.93 28.50 -22.06
C ILE A 299 6.13 27.31 -21.12
N VAL A 300 5.19 27.06 -20.20
CA VAL A 300 5.26 25.90 -19.28
C VAL A 300 5.32 24.60 -20.05
N VAL A 301 4.43 24.37 -21.02
CA VAL A 301 4.40 23.14 -21.81
C VAL A 301 5.67 22.98 -22.66
N ALA A 302 6.12 24.06 -23.32
CA ALA A 302 7.35 24.04 -24.11
C ALA A 302 8.58 23.72 -23.23
N SER A 303 8.65 24.32 -22.04
CA SER A 303 9.69 24.03 -21.06
C SER A 303 9.66 22.58 -20.57
N LEU A 304 8.49 22.01 -20.30
CA LEU A 304 8.36 20.60 -19.94
C LEU A 304 8.80 19.66 -21.06
N ILE A 305 8.47 19.99 -22.32
CA ILE A 305 8.93 19.23 -23.48
C ILE A 305 10.46 19.31 -23.61
N ILE A 306 11.04 20.50 -23.46
CA ILE A 306 12.51 20.69 -23.49
C ILE A 306 13.18 19.86 -22.40
N LEU A 307 12.64 19.88 -21.17
CA LEU A 307 13.16 19.10 -20.05
C LEU A 307 13.02 17.59 -20.29
N GLY A 308 11.88 17.14 -20.80
CA GLY A 308 11.65 15.73 -21.12
C GLY A 308 12.60 15.23 -22.21
N VAL A 309 12.82 16.01 -23.26
CA VAL A 309 13.81 15.70 -24.30
C VAL A 309 15.23 15.71 -23.73
N ALA A 310 15.57 16.66 -22.85
CA ALA A 310 16.88 16.73 -22.22
C ALA A 310 17.17 15.49 -21.37
N ILE A 311 16.23 15.11 -20.48
CA ILE A 311 16.36 13.93 -19.60
C ILE A 311 16.44 12.63 -20.40
N SER A 312 15.72 12.53 -21.53
CA SER A 312 15.70 11.31 -22.34
C SER A 312 16.94 11.11 -23.20
N ASN A 313 17.70 12.17 -23.51
CA ASN A 313 18.81 12.13 -24.46
C ASN A 313 20.18 12.43 -23.84
N PHE A 314 20.24 13.07 -22.66
CA PHE A 314 21.48 13.49 -22.03
C PHE A 314 21.53 13.10 -20.55
N ASP A 315 22.71 12.71 -20.06
CA ASP A 315 22.95 12.51 -18.63
C ASP A 315 23.26 13.85 -17.96
N MET A 316 22.31 14.38 -17.18
CA MET A 316 22.39 15.73 -16.61
C MET A 316 23.04 15.77 -15.21
N ASN A 317 23.90 14.81 -14.89
CA ASN A 317 24.57 14.76 -13.61
C ASN A 317 25.71 15.78 -13.52
N ILE A 318 25.44 16.92 -12.86
CA ILE A 318 26.41 18.02 -12.66
C ILE A 318 27.71 17.55 -12.01
N LYS A 319 27.67 16.52 -11.14
CA LYS A 319 28.86 16.02 -10.45
C LYS A 319 29.70 15.06 -11.30
N ALA A 320 29.09 14.39 -12.27
CA ALA A 320 29.75 13.42 -13.15
C ALA A 320 30.08 14.01 -14.54
N ALA A 321 29.58 15.21 -14.85
CA ALA A 321 29.75 15.86 -16.15
C ALA A 321 31.23 16.10 -16.48
N SER A 322 31.68 15.52 -17.59
CA SER A 322 33.07 15.62 -18.04
C SER A 322 33.19 15.91 -19.54
N THR A 323 32.16 15.61 -20.32
CA THR A 323 32.14 15.82 -21.77
C THR A 323 31.37 17.09 -22.16
N ALA A 324 31.65 17.63 -23.35
CA ALA A 324 30.91 18.78 -23.89
C ALA A 324 29.42 18.47 -24.12
N GLU A 325 29.07 17.20 -24.32
CA GLU A 325 27.69 16.72 -24.48
C GLU A 325 26.93 16.77 -23.14
N ASP A 326 27.56 16.36 -22.04
CA ASP A 326 26.99 16.47 -20.69
C ASP A 326 26.64 17.93 -20.35
N PHE A 327 27.58 18.85 -20.63
CA PHE A 327 27.36 20.28 -20.41
C PHE A 327 26.27 20.87 -21.30
N LEU A 328 26.16 20.40 -22.55
CA LEU A 328 25.08 20.80 -23.46
C LEU A 328 23.71 20.36 -22.91
N GLY A 329 23.60 19.12 -22.44
CA GLY A 329 22.41 18.62 -21.76
C GLY A 329 22.03 19.48 -20.55
N ILE A 330 23.01 19.81 -19.70
CA ILE A 330 22.81 20.69 -18.53
C ILE A 330 22.32 22.09 -18.94
N TYR A 331 22.88 22.70 -19.99
CA TYR A 331 22.43 24.03 -20.45
C TYR A 331 21.01 24.02 -21.00
N ILE A 332 20.64 22.97 -21.76
CA ILE A 332 19.27 22.79 -22.23
C ILE A 332 18.33 22.60 -21.03
N GLY A 333 18.73 21.81 -20.04
CA GLY A 333 18.01 21.62 -18.78
C GLY A 333 17.81 22.93 -18.01
N LEU A 334 18.87 23.75 -17.92
CA LEU A 334 18.82 25.07 -17.27
C LEU A 334 17.85 26.00 -18.01
N PHE A 335 17.91 26.05 -19.34
CA PHE A 335 17.02 26.85 -20.16
C PHE A 335 15.55 26.43 -20.01
N GLY A 336 15.30 25.11 -20.08
CA GLY A 336 13.97 24.54 -19.85
C GLY A 336 13.43 24.91 -18.47
N THR A 337 14.24 24.76 -17.42
CA THR A 337 13.89 25.10 -16.03
C THR A 337 13.62 26.59 -15.86
N ALA A 338 14.46 27.47 -16.42
CA ALA A 338 14.25 28.91 -16.37
C ALA A 338 12.94 29.33 -17.04
N GLY A 339 12.66 28.77 -18.23
CA GLY A 339 11.39 28.98 -18.92
C GLY A 339 10.20 28.49 -18.08
N LEU A 340 10.32 27.34 -17.41
CA LEU A 340 9.28 26.78 -16.55
C LEU A 340 8.97 27.73 -15.39
N LEU A 341 10.00 28.20 -14.69
CA LEU A 341 9.86 29.16 -13.58
C LEU A 341 9.24 30.49 -14.03
N VAL A 342 9.64 31.00 -15.20
CA VAL A 342 9.04 32.22 -15.77
C VAL A 342 7.56 32.00 -16.11
N GLY A 343 7.20 30.89 -16.74
CA GLY A 343 5.81 30.57 -17.09
C GLY A 343 4.91 30.39 -15.86
N ILE A 344 5.41 29.70 -14.83
CA ILE A 344 4.73 29.54 -13.53
C ILE A 344 4.60 30.89 -12.84
N GLY A 345 5.70 31.62 -12.66
CA GLY A 345 5.71 32.93 -11.99
C GLY A 345 4.79 33.93 -12.67
N TRP A 346 4.75 33.96 -14.01
CA TRP A 346 3.81 34.79 -14.75
C TRP A 346 2.35 34.38 -14.50
N SER A 347 2.06 33.08 -14.45
CA SER A 347 0.72 32.58 -14.12
C SER A 347 0.27 33.03 -12.72
N PHE A 348 1.14 32.92 -11.71
CA PHE A 348 0.87 33.43 -10.36
C PHE A 348 0.62 34.95 -10.36
N VAL A 349 1.44 35.74 -11.05
CA VAL A 349 1.26 37.19 -11.15
C VAL A 349 -0.07 37.55 -11.83
N ARG A 350 -0.50 36.79 -12.84
CA ARG A 350 -1.80 37.00 -13.50
C ARG A 350 -2.96 36.75 -12.56
N VAL A 351 -2.98 35.59 -11.90
CA VAL A 351 -4.06 35.21 -10.97
C VAL A 351 -4.09 36.13 -9.74
N LEU A 352 -2.96 36.72 -9.35
CA LEU A 352 -2.91 37.74 -8.30
C LEU A 352 -3.49 39.09 -8.77
N LYS A 353 -3.17 39.52 -10.00
CA LYS A 353 -3.61 40.83 -10.51
C LYS A 353 -5.06 40.84 -11.00
N VAL A 354 -5.57 39.71 -11.49
CA VAL A 354 -6.92 39.60 -12.05
C VAL A 354 -7.88 39.15 -10.95
N ASP A 355 -8.86 40.00 -10.64
CA ASP A 355 -9.92 39.77 -9.66
C ASP A 355 -9.44 39.34 -8.26
N ASN A 356 -8.16 39.57 -7.95
CA ASN A 356 -7.51 39.18 -6.70
C ASN A 356 -7.67 37.69 -6.34
N ILE A 357 -7.86 36.83 -7.34
CA ILE A 357 -8.24 35.42 -7.16
C ILE A 357 -7.23 34.68 -6.28
N LEU A 358 -5.92 34.94 -6.45
CA LEU A 358 -4.90 34.26 -5.67
C LEU A 358 -5.04 34.53 -4.16
N ASN A 359 -5.34 35.77 -3.77
CA ASN A 359 -5.52 36.11 -2.35
C ASN A 359 -6.75 35.42 -1.76
N ASP A 360 -7.86 35.39 -2.50
CA ASP A 360 -9.07 34.69 -2.08
C ASP A 360 -8.82 33.18 -1.94
N VAL A 361 -8.14 32.57 -2.92
CA VAL A 361 -7.77 31.15 -2.89
C VAL A 361 -6.85 30.86 -1.71
N MET A 362 -5.82 31.67 -1.48
CA MET A 362 -4.88 31.50 -0.35
C MET A 362 -5.60 31.61 1.00
N LEU A 363 -6.50 32.57 1.14
CA LEU A 363 -7.24 32.79 2.39
C LEU A 363 -8.23 31.66 2.66
N GLU A 364 -8.95 31.19 1.66
CA GLU A 364 -9.88 30.07 1.78
C GLU A 364 -9.15 28.73 1.99
N THR A 365 -8.01 28.54 1.33
CA THR A 365 -7.10 27.40 1.58
C THR A 365 -6.60 27.40 3.01
N SER A 366 -6.11 28.54 3.50
CA SER A 366 -5.58 28.65 4.87
C SER A 366 -6.66 28.37 5.92
N LYS A 367 -7.88 28.91 5.73
CA LYS A 367 -9.01 28.66 6.64
C LYS A 367 -9.39 27.18 6.67
N THR A 368 -9.55 26.56 5.49
CA THR A 368 -9.93 25.15 5.38
C THR A 368 -8.86 24.25 5.96
N THR A 369 -7.59 24.53 5.65
CA THR A 369 -6.43 23.80 6.17
C THR A 369 -6.34 23.92 7.70
N ALA A 370 -6.49 25.13 8.25
CA ALA A 370 -6.46 25.35 9.69
C ALA A 370 -7.58 24.59 10.42
N LEU A 371 -8.80 24.56 9.84
CA LEU A 371 -9.90 23.76 10.37
C LEU A 371 -9.53 22.28 10.43
N VAL A 372 -9.04 21.71 9.33
CA VAL A 372 -8.64 20.29 9.23
C VAL A 372 -7.57 19.94 10.28
N PHE A 373 -6.51 20.75 10.39
CA PHE A 373 -5.41 20.47 11.31
C PHE A 373 -5.77 20.67 12.79
N ILE A 374 -6.63 21.65 13.12
CA ILE A 374 -7.12 21.81 14.51
C ILE A 374 -7.94 20.57 14.92
N ILE A 375 -8.77 20.05 14.02
CA ILE A 375 -9.55 18.82 14.27
C ILE A 375 -8.61 17.63 14.46
N LEU A 376 -7.61 17.47 13.57
CA LEU A 376 -6.61 16.40 13.68
C LEU A 376 -5.88 16.43 15.04
N LEU A 377 -5.41 17.61 15.45
CA LEU A 377 -4.72 17.78 16.73
C LEU A 377 -5.64 17.47 17.92
N GLY A 378 -6.87 17.98 17.92
CA GLY A 378 -7.83 17.71 18.99
C GLY A 378 -8.21 16.24 19.08
N ALA A 379 -8.40 15.58 17.95
CA ALA A 379 -8.72 14.16 17.89
C ALA A 379 -7.53 13.28 18.30
N ALA A 380 -6.30 13.62 17.92
CA ALA A 380 -5.10 12.95 18.41
C ALA A 380 -4.95 13.05 19.94
N MET A 381 -5.22 14.22 20.52
CA MET A 381 -5.29 14.39 21.97
C MET A 381 -6.37 13.51 22.60
N LEU A 382 -7.57 13.45 22.01
CA LEU A 382 -8.66 12.62 22.48
C LEU A 382 -8.33 11.13 22.41
N THR A 383 -7.80 10.65 21.27
CA THR A 383 -7.42 9.24 21.07
C THR A 383 -6.30 8.83 22.04
N SER A 384 -5.30 9.69 22.23
CA SER A 384 -4.24 9.48 23.23
C SER A 384 -4.80 9.38 24.65
N ALA A 385 -5.71 10.28 25.03
CA ALA A 385 -6.37 10.23 26.33
C ALA A 385 -7.26 8.97 26.48
N PHE A 386 -8.10 8.68 25.49
CA PHE A 386 -8.99 7.51 25.47
C PHE A 386 -8.21 6.21 25.63
N ARG A 387 -7.10 6.08 24.91
CA ARG A 387 -6.20 4.93 25.02
C ARG A 387 -5.52 4.86 26.38
N ALA A 388 -5.09 5.99 26.94
CA ALA A 388 -4.48 6.04 28.27
C ALA A 388 -5.45 5.59 29.38
N PHE A 389 -6.76 5.83 29.23
CA PHE A 389 -7.80 5.35 30.14
C PHE A 389 -8.25 3.91 29.87
N GLY A 390 -7.63 3.19 28.93
CA GLY A 390 -8.00 1.81 28.60
C GLY A 390 -9.28 1.68 27.74
N GLY A 391 -9.75 2.78 27.13
CA GLY A 391 -10.94 2.76 26.29
C GLY A 391 -10.84 1.81 25.08
N GLU A 392 -9.62 1.62 24.55
CA GLU A 392 -9.33 0.69 23.46
C GLU A 392 -9.67 -0.76 23.84
N GLU A 393 -9.30 -1.19 25.06
CA GLU A 393 -9.55 -2.56 25.52
C GLU A 393 -11.05 -2.81 25.72
N ILE A 394 -11.80 -1.81 26.21
CA ILE A 394 -13.26 -1.89 26.36
C ILE A 394 -13.93 -2.12 25.00
N VAL A 395 -13.55 -1.35 23.97
CA VAL A 395 -14.13 -1.49 22.63
C VAL A 395 -13.75 -2.83 22.02
N LYS A 396 -12.50 -3.26 22.20
CA LYS A 396 -12.01 -4.56 21.76
C LYS A 396 -12.74 -5.71 22.43
N GLU A 397 -12.95 -5.66 23.74
CA GLU A 397 -13.68 -6.69 24.47
C GLU A 397 -15.14 -6.75 24.00
N PHE A 398 -15.80 -5.59 23.87
CA PHE A 398 -17.16 -5.50 23.34
C PHE A 398 -17.27 -6.11 21.95
N LEU A 399 -16.44 -5.68 20.99
CA LEU A 399 -16.47 -6.21 19.62
C LEU A 399 -16.14 -7.71 19.58
N SER A 400 -15.18 -8.16 20.40
CA SER A 400 -14.77 -9.56 20.43
C SER A 400 -15.73 -10.48 21.19
N SER A 401 -16.69 -9.93 21.94
CA SER A 401 -17.77 -10.68 22.60
C SER A 401 -18.96 -10.96 21.68
N LEU A 402 -19.03 -10.29 20.52
CA LEU A 402 -20.16 -10.41 19.61
C LEU A 402 -20.18 -11.78 18.92
N PRO A 403 -21.34 -12.47 18.89
CA PRO A 403 -21.49 -13.69 18.12
C PRO A 403 -21.45 -13.39 16.62
N GLY A 404 -20.73 -14.22 15.84
CA GLY A 404 -20.67 -14.12 14.38
C GLY A 404 -19.32 -13.71 13.77
N GLY A 405 -18.26 -13.63 14.59
CA GLY A 405 -16.88 -13.44 14.13
C GLY A 405 -16.65 -12.11 13.41
N PHE A 406 -15.66 -12.09 12.51
CA PHE A 406 -15.26 -10.89 11.76
C PHE A 406 -16.44 -10.18 11.07
N TRP A 407 -17.32 -10.91 10.37
CA TRP A 407 -18.39 -10.29 9.59
C TRP A 407 -19.43 -9.58 10.47
N ALA A 408 -19.71 -10.10 11.66
CA ALA A 408 -20.58 -9.43 12.62
C ALA A 408 -19.93 -8.16 13.18
N GLN A 409 -18.65 -8.23 13.55
CA GLN A 409 -17.87 -7.06 13.99
C GLN A 409 -17.83 -5.98 12.91
N PHE A 410 -17.49 -6.38 11.68
CA PHE A 410 -17.43 -5.50 10.53
C PHE A 410 -18.78 -4.82 10.26
N ALA A 411 -19.88 -5.58 10.23
CA ALA A 411 -21.21 -5.02 9.98
C ALA A 411 -21.63 -4.02 11.07
N ILE A 412 -21.35 -4.32 12.35
CA ILE A 412 -21.65 -3.42 13.47
C ILE A 412 -20.78 -2.17 13.42
N VAL A 413 -19.48 -2.28 13.17
CA VAL A 413 -18.59 -1.12 13.02
C VAL A 413 -19.05 -0.24 11.86
N MET A 414 -19.41 -0.84 10.72
CA MET A 414 -19.93 -0.11 9.57
C MET A 414 -21.27 0.57 9.91
N LEU A 415 -22.16 -0.08 10.64
CA LEU A 415 -23.41 0.53 11.09
C LEU A 415 -23.17 1.70 12.06
N VAL A 416 -22.24 1.56 13.00
CA VAL A 416 -21.88 2.62 13.95
C VAL A 416 -21.30 3.82 13.20
N ILE A 417 -20.35 3.61 12.29
CA ILE A 417 -19.79 4.67 11.44
C ILE A 417 -20.89 5.33 10.61
N PHE A 418 -21.82 4.55 10.06
CA PHE A 418 -22.95 5.06 9.29
C PHE A 418 -23.89 5.93 10.12
N ILE A 419 -24.17 5.57 11.38
CA ILE A 419 -25.02 6.40 12.26
C ILE A 419 -24.26 7.64 12.74
N LEU A 420 -22.99 7.51 13.09
CA LEU A 420 -22.16 8.63 13.55
C LEU A 420 -22.03 9.70 12.48
N GLY A 421 -21.87 9.32 11.21
CA GLY A 421 -21.73 10.29 10.12
C GLY A 421 -23.00 11.05 9.78
N PHE A 422 -24.12 10.80 10.47
CA PHE A 422 -25.28 11.70 10.41
C PHE A 422 -24.98 13.01 11.15
N PHE A 423 -24.12 12.96 12.18
CA PHE A 423 -23.86 14.06 13.09
C PHE A 423 -22.42 14.57 13.05
N LEU A 424 -21.47 13.69 12.74
CA LEU A 424 -20.04 13.97 12.70
C LEU A 424 -19.55 14.10 11.26
N ASP A 425 -18.59 14.99 11.05
CA ASP A 425 -17.88 15.12 9.78
C ASP A 425 -16.96 13.91 9.56
N PHE A 426 -16.64 13.62 8.30
CA PHE A 426 -15.78 12.48 7.95
C PHE A 426 -14.40 12.58 8.59
N ILE A 427 -13.87 13.80 8.77
CA ILE A 427 -12.57 14.04 9.40
C ILE A 427 -12.61 13.56 10.85
N GLU A 428 -13.69 13.87 11.57
CA GLU A 428 -13.86 13.50 12.97
C GLU A 428 -13.96 11.98 13.10
N ILE A 429 -14.74 11.33 12.22
CA ILE A 429 -14.83 9.86 12.20
C ILE A 429 -13.48 9.22 11.86
N ALA A 430 -12.79 9.74 10.84
CA ALA A 430 -11.51 9.19 10.40
C ALA A 430 -10.44 9.26 11.50
N VAL A 431 -10.43 10.31 12.32
CA VAL A 431 -9.37 10.51 13.32
C VAL A 431 -9.76 10.00 14.71
N VAL A 432 -11.06 9.94 15.03
CA VAL A 432 -11.53 9.44 16.32
C VAL A 432 -11.92 7.97 16.26
N VAL A 433 -12.75 7.57 15.29
CA VAL A 433 -13.36 6.22 15.27
C VAL A 433 -12.41 5.20 14.65
N VAL A 434 -11.77 5.53 13.52
CA VAL A 434 -10.93 4.57 12.77
C VAL A 434 -9.76 4.04 13.60
N PRO A 435 -8.99 4.86 14.34
CA PRO A 435 -7.89 4.34 15.17
C PRO A 435 -8.36 3.41 16.28
N ILE A 436 -9.63 3.50 16.70
CA ILE A 436 -10.20 2.63 17.73
C ILE A 436 -10.63 1.30 17.11
N VAL A 437 -11.36 1.31 15.99
CA VAL A 437 -12.00 0.10 15.44
C VAL A 437 -11.13 -0.64 14.43
N ALA A 438 -10.30 0.05 13.65
CA ALA A 438 -9.54 -0.55 12.56
C ALA A 438 -8.44 -1.52 13.03
N PRO A 439 -7.67 -1.25 14.11
CA PRO A 439 -6.67 -2.21 14.58
C PRO A 439 -7.30 -3.56 14.95
N ILE A 440 -8.49 -3.51 15.55
CA ILE A 440 -9.24 -4.70 15.99
C ILE A 440 -9.68 -5.53 14.77
N LEU A 441 -10.25 -4.87 13.75
CA LEU A 441 -10.69 -5.54 12.52
C LEU A 441 -9.52 -6.08 11.68
N LEU A 442 -8.42 -5.34 11.61
CA LEU A 442 -7.22 -5.75 10.86
C LEU A 442 -6.44 -6.85 11.58
N ALA A 443 -6.51 -6.92 12.91
CA ALA A 443 -5.86 -7.95 13.68
C ALA A 443 -6.51 -9.33 13.49
N ASP A 444 -7.81 -9.39 13.20
CA ASP A 444 -8.55 -10.65 13.04
C ASP A 444 -7.97 -11.51 11.87
N PRO A 445 -7.45 -12.71 12.16
CA PRO A 445 -6.84 -13.58 11.14
C PRO A 445 -7.88 -14.29 10.27
N SER A 446 -9.16 -14.35 10.66
CA SER A 446 -10.19 -15.11 9.94
C SER A 446 -10.53 -14.53 8.57
N ALA A 447 -10.58 -13.21 8.44
CA ALA A 447 -10.83 -12.54 7.17
C ALA A 447 -9.56 -12.00 6.51
N ASN A 448 -8.50 -11.69 7.29
CA ASN A 448 -7.24 -11.14 6.80
C ASN A 448 -7.41 -10.06 5.71
N ILE A 449 -8.21 -9.06 6.04
CA ILE A 449 -8.48 -7.95 5.12
C ILE A 449 -7.25 -7.04 4.96
N THR A 450 -7.17 -6.32 3.84
CA THR A 450 -6.15 -5.30 3.62
C THR A 450 -6.61 -3.96 4.22
N ALA A 451 -5.66 -3.15 4.70
CA ALA A 451 -5.95 -1.79 5.14
C ALA A 451 -6.57 -0.95 4.01
N VAL A 452 -6.13 -1.16 2.76
CA VAL A 452 -6.69 -0.49 1.58
C VAL A 452 -8.19 -0.82 1.40
N TRP A 453 -8.55 -2.10 1.47
CA TRP A 453 -9.95 -2.51 1.33
C TRP A 453 -10.82 -1.92 2.45
N LEU A 454 -10.35 -2.01 3.70
CA LEU A 454 -11.07 -1.45 4.85
C LEU A 454 -11.28 0.07 4.69
N GLY A 455 -10.25 0.80 4.25
CA GLY A 455 -10.33 2.24 4.04
C GLY A 455 -11.30 2.65 2.95
N VAL A 456 -11.33 1.92 1.83
CA VAL A 456 -12.31 2.17 0.77
C VAL A 456 -13.73 1.88 1.26
N MET A 457 -13.94 0.80 2.01
CA MET A 457 -15.25 0.47 2.60
C MET A 457 -15.70 1.57 3.57
N ILE A 458 -14.84 2.01 4.48
CA ILE A 458 -15.12 3.11 5.40
C ILE A 458 -15.43 4.40 4.62
N GLY A 459 -14.66 4.72 3.58
CA GLY A 459 -14.89 5.90 2.74
C GLY A 459 -16.25 5.87 2.03
N LEU A 460 -16.63 4.75 1.42
CA LEU A 460 -17.95 4.57 0.81
C LEU A 460 -19.09 4.69 1.82
N ASN A 461 -18.87 4.17 3.03
CA ASN A 461 -19.87 4.20 4.09
C ASN A 461 -20.06 5.62 4.65
N ILE A 462 -18.98 6.33 4.94
CA ILE A 462 -19.01 7.72 5.39
C ILE A 462 -19.68 8.61 4.32
N GLN A 463 -19.40 8.36 3.04
CA GLN A 463 -20.06 9.06 1.92
C GLN A 463 -21.57 8.86 1.93
N THR A 464 -22.02 7.62 2.14
CA THR A 464 -23.45 7.29 2.20
C THR A 464 -24.12 7.96 3.40
N SER A 465 -23.44 7.92 4.54
CA SER A 465 -23.89 8.59 5.76
C SER A 465 -24.05 10.09 5.57
N PHE A 466 -23.13 10.74 4.87
CA PHE A 466 -23.13 12.19 4.62
C PHE A 466 -24.35 12.66 3.80
N LEU A 467 -25.01 11.74 3.09
CA LEU A 467 -26.26 11.96 2.35
C LEU A 467 -27.53 11.62 3.13
N THR A 468 -27.43 10.90 4.25
CA THR A 468 -28.59 10.25 4.88
C THR A 468 -29.31 11.19 5.87
N PRO A 469 -30.63 11.41 5.75
CA PRO A 469 -31.43 12.16 6.73
C PRO A 469 -31.42 11.50 8.12
N PRO A 470 -31.62 12.25 9.23
CA PRO A 470 -32.27 13.56 9.31
C PRO A 470 -31.34 14.74 9.04
N PHE A 471 -30.04 14.59 9.28
CA PHE A 471 -29.10 15.69 9.09
C PHE A 471 -28.55 15.71 7.66
N GLY A 472 -27.68 14.75 7.32
CA GLY A 472 -27.06 14.64 5.99
C GLY A 472 -26.40 15.95 5.56
N PHE A 473 -25.16 16.21 5.98
CA PHE A 473 -24.45 17.48 5.76
C PHE A 473 -24.55 18.02 4.32
N ALA A 474 -24.43 17.15 3.32
CA ALA A 474 -24.61 17.57 1.92
C ALA A 474 -26.01 18.15 1.64
N LEU A 475 -27.06 17.59 2.24
CA LEU A 475 -28.42 18.09 2.11
C LEU A 475 -28.58 19.46 2.77
N PHE A 476 -27.94 19.70 3.92
CA PHE A 476 -27.94 21.02 4.55
C PHE A 476 -27.19 22.06 3.75
N TYR A 477 -26.02 21.72 3.23
CA TYR A 477 -25.26 22.61 2.36
C TYR A 477 -26.06 22.98 1.11
N LEU A 478 -26.70 21.98 0.48
CA LEU A 478 -27.59 22.23 -0.65
C LEU A 478 -28.81 23.07 -0.25
N ARG A 479 -29.39 22.84 0.93
CA ARG A 479 -30.54 23.60 1.42
C ARG A 479 -30.17 25.06 1.66
N GLY A 480 -28.95 25.35 2.08
CA GLY A 480 -28.42 26.71 2.28
C GLY A 480 -28.41 27.55 1.01
N VAL A 481 -28.33 26.93 -0.17
CA VAL A 481 -28.33 27.61 -1.48
C VAL A 481 -29.58 27.37 -2.32
N ALA A 482 -30.41 26.38 -1.97
CA ALA A 482 -31.61 26.04 -2.73
C ALA A 482 -32.70 27.12 -2.61
N PRO A 483 -33.38 27.46 -3.73
CA PRO A 483 -34.47 28.42 -3.72
C PRO A 483 -35.67 27.89 -2.93
N ALA A 484 -36.48 28.79 -2.36
CA ALA A 484 -37.61 28.44 -1.48
C ALA A 484 -38.69 27.55 -2.14
N VAL A 485 -38.71 27.47 -3.48
CA VAL A 485 -39.59 26.56 -4.23
C VAL A 485 -39.29 25.08 -3.96
N VAL A 486 -38.05 24.75 -3.59
CA VAL A 486 -37.64 23.38 -3.27
C VAL A 486 -37.82 23.12 -1.78
N LYS A 487 -38.73 22.20 -1.44
CA LYS A 487 -39.01 21.81 -0.05
C LYS A 487 -37.97 20.79 0.44
N THR A 488 -37.59 20.83 1.71
CA THR A 488 -36.67 19.85 2.32
C THR A 488 -37.11 18.40 2.10
N ILE A 489 -38.42 18.13 2.18
CA ILE A 489 -38.97 16.79 1.94
C ILE A 489 -38.71 16.29 0.51
N GLN A 490 -38.66 17.19 -0.48
CA GLN A 490 -38.33 16.83 -1.86
C GLN A 490 -36.87 16.45 -1.99
N MET A 491 -35.97 17.09 -1.23
CA MET A 491 -34.55 16.75 -1.16
C MET A 491 -34.36 15.36 -0.53
N TYR A 492 -35.04 15.10 0.60
CA TYR A 492 -35.00 13.80 1.26
C TYR A 492 -35.52 12.69 0.35
N ARG A 493 -36.66 12.91 -0.33
CA ARG A 493 -37.18 11.94 -1.28
C ARG A 493 -36.24 11.71 -2.47
N GLY A 494 -35.53 12.76 -2.90
CA GLY A 494 -34.55 12.69 -3.98
C GLY A 494 -33.35 11.81 -3.66
N VAL A 495 -32.78 11.99 -2.46
CA VAL A 495 -31.53 11.33 -2.07
C VAL A 495 -31.69 9.84 -1.73
N VAL A 496 -32.88 9.39 -1.32
CA VAL A 496 -33.14 7.98 -0.97
C VAL A 496 -32.75 7.01 -2.08
N ALA A 497 -32.99 7.38 -3.35
CA ALA A 497 -32.56 6.56 -4.48
C ALA A 497 -31.04 6.43 -4.54
N PHE A 498 -30.30 7.53 -4.38
CA PHE A 498 -28.84 7.54 -4.41
C PHE A 498 -28.22 6.82 -3.21
N ILE A 499 -28.80 6.95 -2.01
CA ILE A 499 -28.39 6.18 -0.83
C ILE A 499 -28.54 4.68 -1.11
N THR A 500 -29.66 4.26 -1.71
CA THR A 500 -29.88 2.86 -2.07
C THR A 500 -28.82 2.37 -3.06
N LEU A 501 -28.48 3.18 -4.07
CA LEU A 501 -27.42 2.86 -5.03
C LEU A 501 -26.03 2.76 -4.37
N GLN A 502 -25.73 3.63 -3.40
CA GLN A 502 -24.47 3.56 -2.65
C GLN A 502 -24.39 2.33 -1.76
N LEU A 503 -25.49 1.96 -1.08
CA LEU A 503 -25.54 0.72 -0.30
C LEU A 503 -25.34 -0.50 -1.20
N ILE A 504 -25.93 -0.51 -2.41
CA ILE A 504 -25.68 -1.56 -3.41
C ILE A 504 -24.20 -1.58 -3.81
N ALA A 505 -23.60 -0.43 -4.11
CA ALA A 505 -22.19 -0.34 -4.47
C ALA A 505 -21.27 -0.80 -3.33
N LEU A 506 -21.60 -0.44 -2.08
CA LEU A 506 -20.90 -0.89 -0.87
C LEU A 506 -20.95 -2.42 -0.74
N VAL A 507 -22.10 -3.03 -0.99
CA VAL A 507 -22.24 -4.50 -0.99
C VAL A 507 -21.42 -5.13 -2.11
N ILE A 508 -21.44 -4.57 -3.34
CA ILE A 508 -20.64 -5.07 -4.46
C ILE A 508 -19.15 -5.02 -4.13
N VAL A 509 -18.65 -3.90 -3.64
CA VAL A 509 -17.24 -3.73 -3.28
C VAL A 509 -16.85 -4.63 -2.10
N GLY A 510 -17.79 -4.83 -1.16
CA GLY A 510 -17.60 -5.72 -0.02
C GLY A 510 -17.47 -7.20 -0.40
N LEU A 511 -18.25 -7.66 -1.38
CA LEU A 511 -18.22 -9.05 -1.85
C LEU A 511 -17.09 -9.34 -2.84
N TYR A 512 -16.57 -8.30 -3.52
CA TYR A 512 -15.51 -8.43 -4.52
C TYR A 512 -14.26 -7.59 -4.15
N PRO A 513 -13.43 -8.04 -3.18
CA PRO A 513 -12.18 -7.38 -2.80
C PRO A 513 -11.22 -7.03 -3.95
N PRO A 514 -11.13 -7.81 -5.05
CA PRO A 514 -10.28 -7.45 -6.18
C PRO A 514 -10.61 -6.10 -6.82
N LEU A 515 -11.85 -5.59 -6.68
CA LEU A 515 -12.19 -4.23 -7.14
C LEU A 515 -11.34 -3.16 -6.47
N VAL A 516 -10.87 -3.42 -5.25
CA VAL A 516 -10.03 -2.49 -4.48
C VAL A 516 -8.55 -2.89 -4.54
N ASN A 517 -8.22 -4.17 -4.36
CA ASN A 517 -6.83 -4.59 -4.18
C ASN A 517 -6.05 -4.79 -5.49
N TYR A 518 -6.73 -5.06 -6.61
CA TYR A 518 -6.05 -5.44 -7.85
C TYR A 518 -5.20 -4.33 -8.44
N LEU A 519 -5.76 -3.12 -8.53
CA LEU A 519 -5.04 -2.01 -9.16
C LEU A 519 -3.81 -1.57 -8.33
N PRO A 520 -3.89 -1.42 -6.99
CA PRO A 520 -2.71 -1.21 -6.14
C PRO A 520 -1.65 -2.31 -6.31
N ASN A 521 -2.04 -3.58 -6.21
CA ASN A 521 -1.11 -4.72 -6.32
C ASN A 521 -0.43 -4.75 -7.69
N ARG A 522 -1.20 -4.52 -8.76
CA ARG A 522 -0.67 -4.46 -10.13
C ARG A 522 0.33 -3.32 -10.30
N SER A 523 0.05 -2.14 -9.75
CA SER A 523 0.96 -1.00 -9.85
C SER A 523 2.25 -1.24 -9.08
N SER A 524 2.15 -1.78 -7.87
CA SER A 524 3.31 -2.08 -7.02
C SER A 524 4.20 -3.17 -7.62
N LEU A 525 3.61 -4.27 -8.08
CA LEU A 525 4.36 -5.43 -8.58
C LEU A 525 4.94 -5.24 -10.00
N LEU A 526 4.45 -4.26 -10.77
CA LEU A 526 5.02 -3.88 -12.08
C LEU A 526 6.01 -2.72 -12.00
N SER A 527 6.19 -2.12 -10.83
CA SER A 527 7.11 -0.99 -10.64
C SER A 527 8.57 -1.46 -10.62
N GLU A 528 9.51 -0.55 -10.90
CA GLU A 528 10.95 -0.82 -10.74
C GLU A 528 11.35 -1.05 -9.27
N ALA A 529 10.50 -0.63 -8.33
CA ALA A 529 10.67 -0.86 -6.90
C ALA A 529 9.90 -2.12 -6.42
N ALA A 530 9.50 -3.01 -7.34
CA ALA A 530 8.78 -4.23 -7.00
C ALA A 530 9.62 -5.11 -6.05
N PRO A 531 8.98 -5.76 -5.07
CA PRO A 531 9.68 -6.70 -4.21
C PRO A 531 10.20 -7.89 -5.03
N PRO A 532 11.39 -8.43 -4.70
CA PRO A 532 11.96 -9.56 -5.44
C PRO A 532 11.06 -10.80 -5.30
N PRO A 533 11.06 -11.72 -6.29
CA PRO A 533 10.29 -12.96 -6.28
C PRO A 533 10.49 -13.81 -5.02
N ARG A 534 11.65 -13.71 -4.36
CA ARG A 534 11.97 -14.41 -3.11
C ARG A 534 11.24 -13.89 -1.87
N ASN A 535 10.48 -12.80 -1.98
CA ASN A 535 9.75 -12.22 -0.85
C ASN A 535 8.76 -13.24 -0.24
N PRO A 536 8.82 -13.54 1.07
CA PRO A 536 7.94 -14.51 1.73
C PRO A 536 6.45 -14.32 1.45
N ARG A 537 5.98 -13.06 1.33
CA ARG A 537 4.56 -12.73 1.13
C ARG A 537 4.02 -13.15 -0.24
N LEU A 538 4.89 -13.24 -1.24
CA LEU A 538 4.51 -13.61 -2.61
C LEU A 538 4.56 -15.12 -2.83
N GLN A 539 5.20 -15.86 -1.93
CA GLN A 539 5.57 -17.26 -2.17
C GLN A 539 4.38 -18.14 -2.47
N PHE A 540 3.27 -18.01 -1.74
CA PHE A 540 2.10 -18.83 -2.00
C PHE A 540 1.61 -18.69 -3.45
N CYS A 541 1.48 -17.44 -3.92
CA CYS A 541 1.00 -17.16 -5.27
C CYS A 541 2.07 -17.50 -6.33
N LEU A 542 3.36 -17.38 -5.99
CA LEU A 542 4.45 -17.78 -6.86
C LEU A 542 4.54 -19.30 -7.00
N ASP A 543 4.35 -20.05 -5.92
CA ASP A 543 4.27 -21.52 -5.92
C ASP A 543 3.14 -21.97 -6.87
N GLN A 544 1.98 -21.31 -6.82
CA GLN A 544 0.85 -21.58 -7.70
C GLN A 544 1.17 -21.23 -9.17
N PHE A 545 1.78 -20.07 -9.43
CA PHE A 545 2.23 -19.69 -10.78
C PHE A 545 3.18 -20.73 -11.38
N VAL A 546 4.16 -21.21 -10.60
CA VAL A 546 5.12 -22.22 -11.07
C VAL A 546 4.43 -23.56 -11.32
N THR A 547 3.47 -23.94 -10.47
CA THR A 547 2.67 -25.15 -10.67
C THR A 547 1.91 -25.10 -11.99
N ASP A 548 1.24 -23.98 -12.28
CA ASP A 548 0.50 -23.78 -13.54
C ASP A 548 1.46 -23.76 -14.74
N ALA A 549 2.62 -23.12 -14.60
CA ALA A 549 3.64 -23.06 -15.65
C ALA A 549 4.22 -24.45 -15.98
N ILE A 550 4.54 -25.25 -14.98
CA ILE A 550 5.02 -26.64 -15.17
C ILE A 550 3.93 -27.52 -15.76
N ALA A 551 2.67 -27.37 -15.34
CA ALA A 551 1.57 -28.12 -15.93
C ALA A 551 1.37 -27.78 -17.43
N ALA A 552 1.67 -26.54 -17.84
CA ALA A 552 1.52 -26.07 -19.21
C ALA A 552 2.72 -26.40 -20.13
N ASP A 553 3.89 -26.73 -19.58
CA ASP A 553 5.15 -26.84 -20.33
C ASP A 553 5.32 -28.13 -21.17
N GLN A 554 4.36 -29.06 -21.09
CA GLN A 554 4.35 -30.35 -21.79
C GLN A 554 5.61 -31.21 -21.55
N GLY A 555 6.26 -31.08 -20.37
CA GLY A 555 7.46 -31.82 -19.99
C GLY A 555 8.76 -31.19 -20.47
N ALA A 556 8.75 -29.96 -21.00
CA ALA A 556 9.94 -29.26 -21.46
C ALA A 556 10.99 -29.09 -20.35
N THR A 557 10.57 -28.78 -19.12
CA THR A 557 11.48 -28.65 -17.97
C THR A 557 12.20 -29.96 -17.66
N MET A 558 11.48 -31.08 -17.65
CA MET A 558 12.07 -32.41 -17.46
C MET A 558 13.02 -32.79 -18.60
N ALA A 559 12.70 -32.44 -19.84
CA ALA A 559 13.59 -32.66 -20.97
C ALA A 559 14.90 -31.86 -20.82
N ALA A 560 14.82 -30.60 -20.37
CA ALA A 560 15.99 -29.76 -20.13
C ALA A 560 16.87 -30.28 -18.98
N ILE A 561 16.28 -30.76 -17.88
CA ILE A 561 17.01 -31.40 -16.77
C ILE A 561 17.78 -32.63 -17.29
N ASN A 562 17.11 -33.49 -18.06
CA ASN A 562 17.74 -34.68 -18.63
C ASN A 562 18.87 -34.33 -19.62
N ALA A 563 18.69 -33.28 -20.43
CA ALA A 563 19.73 -32.81 -21.33
C ALA A 563 20.95 -32.27 -20.55
N ALA A 564 20.74 -31.53 -19.47
CA ALA A 564 21.81 -30.99 -18.63
C ALA A 564 22.68 -32.09 -18.00
N LYS A 565 22.08 -33.23 -17.62
CA LYS A 565 22.80 -34.40 -17.11
C LYS A 565 23.77 -35.02 -18.12
N THR A 566 23.59 -34.76 -19.41
CA THR A 566 24.43 -35.30 -20.49
C THR A 566 25.57 -34.38 -20.93
N ILE A 567 25.74 -33.22 -20.27
CA ILE A 567 26.82 -32.28 -20.57
C ILE A 567 28.17 -32.94 -20.26
N SER A 568 29.09 -32.90 -21.23
CA SER A 568 30.44 -33.45 -21.09
C SER A 568 31.28 -32.63 -20.11
N VAL A 569 31.76 -33.26 -19.04
CA VAL A 569 32.55 -32.61 -17.97
C VAL A 569 33.90 -33.28 -17.70
N ASP A 570 34.30 -34.28 -18.52
CA ASP A 570 35.47 -35.13 -18.24
C ASP A 570 36.79 -34.35 -18.13
N ASP A 571 36.96 -33.29 -18.94
CA ASP A 571 38.15 -32.42 -18.96
C ASP A 571 37.96 -31.13 -18.13
N MET A 572 36.91 -31.05 -17.32
CA MET A 572 36.56 -29.84 -16.56
C MET A 572 36.99 -29.91 -15.09
N PRO A 573 37.16 -28.75 -14.42
CA PRO A 573 37.35 -28.73 -12.97
C PRO A 573 36.21 -29.42 -12.23
N LYS A 574 36.53 -30.11 -11.12
CA LYS A 574 35.56 -30.86 -10.31
C LYS A 574 34.35 -30.04 -9.84
N PHE A 575 34.49 -28.72 -9.70
CA PHE A 575 33.38 -27.87 -9.28
C PHE A 575 32.29 -27.80 -10.36
N ILE A 576 32.62 -27.77 -11.65
CA ILE A 576 31.64 -27.70 -12.74
C ILE A 576 30.77 -28.97 -12.75
N GLY A 577 31.40 -30.14 -12.72
CA GLY A 577 30.68 -31.42 -12.68
C GLY A 577 29.77 -31.52 -11.46
N LYS A 578 30.28 -31.18 -10.27
CA LYS A 578 29.48 -31.18 -9.02
C LYS A 578 28.33 -30.18 -9.04
N SER A 579 28.54 -29.00 -9.62
CA SER A 579 27.50 -27.97 -9.73
C SER A 579 26.38 -28.39 -10.68
N ILE A 580 26.70 -29.03 -11.82
CA ILE A 580 25.68 -29.57 -12.74
C ILE A 580 24.92 -30.73 -12.09
N GLU A 581 25.63 -31.65 -11.45
CA GLU A 581 25.02 -32.79 -10.74
C GLU A 581 24.10 -32.30 -9.62
N GLY A 582 24.59 -31.44 -8.72
CA GLY A 582 23.81 -30.87 -7.62
C GLY A 582 22.62 -30.04 -8.09
N SER A 583 22.78 -29.26 -9.16
CA SER A 583 21.69 -28.48 -9.77
C SER A 583 20.59 -29.38 -10.33
N THR A 584 20.95 -30.40 -11.11
CA THR A 584 19.96 -31.29 -11.75
C THR A 584 19.26 -32.22 -10.76
N GLU A 585 19.95 -32.72 -9.74
CA GLU A 585 19.35 -33.48 -8.64
C GLU A 585 18.38 -32.61 -7.83
N SER A 586 18.78 -31.38 -7.49
CA SER A 586 17.92 -30.44 -6.78
C SER A 586 16.69 -30.02 -7.61
N ALA A 587 16.80 -29.95 -8.94
CA ALA A 587 15.68 -29.66 -9.82
C ALA A 587 14.63 -30.79 -9.81
N GLU A 588 15.08 -32.05 -9.82
CA GLU A 588 14.18 -33.21 -9.70
C GLU A 588 13.52 -33.27 -8.32
N GLU A 589 14.28 -33.00 -7.25
CA GLU A 589 13.73 -32.89 -5.90
C GLU A 589 12.69 -31.76 -5.81
N ALA A 590 12.96 -30.61 -6.44
CA ALA A 590 12.02 -29.48 -6.47
C ALA A 590 10.71 -29.84 -7.17
N LEU A 591 10.75 -30.53 -8.32
CA LEU A 591 9.56 -30.98 -9.02
C LEU A 591 8.75 -32.01 -8.21
N ALA A 592 9.44 -32.96 -7.57
CA ALA A 592 8.80 -33.92 -6.68
C ALA A 592 8.15 -33.24 -5.47
N ALA A 593 8.84 -32.27 -4.86
CA ALA A 593 8.32 -31.48 -3.76
C ALA A 593 7.12 -30.62 -4.17
N LEU A 594 7.15 -30.01 -5.36
CA LEU A 594 6.04 -29.21 -5.91
C LEU A 594 4.77 -30.04 -6.05
N ALA A 595 4.87 -31.25 -6.60
CA ALA A 595 3.74 -32.18 -6.65
C ALA A 595 3.26 -32.58 -5.25
N GLY A 596 4.18 -32.74 -4.29
CA GLY A 596 3.87 -33.00 -2.89
C GLY A 596 3.15 -31.86 -2.17
N ILE A 597 3.36 -30.60 -2.58
CA ILE A 597 2.66 -29.44 -2.00
C ILE A 597 1.17 -29.55 -2.25
N GLN A 598 0.75 -29.88 -3.48
CA GLN A 598 -0.68 -29.99 -3.81
C GLN A 598 -1.36 -31.08 -2.97
N ILE A 599 -0.73 -32.25 -2.87
CA ILE A 599 -1.24 -33.38 -2.07
C ILE A 599 -1.37 -32.99 -0.59
N ALA A 600 -0.36 -32.32 -0.04
CA ALA A 600 -0.38 -31.89 1.35
C ALA A 600 -1.41 -30.78 1.60
N ALA A 601 -1.54 -29.82 0.67
CA ALA A 601 -2.53 -28.74 0.76
C ALA A 601 -3.96 -29.27 0.68
N ASP A 602 -4.24 -30.20 -0.24
CA ASP A 602 -5.55 -30.85 -0.36
C ASP A 602 -5.89 -31.63 0.94
N ALA A 603 -4.91 -32.32 1.53
CA ALA A 603 -5.10 -33.03 2.80
C ALA A 603 -5.41 -32.09 3.99
N VAL A 604 -4.79 -30.91 4.04
CA VAL A 604 -5.10 -29.87 5.03
C VAL A 604 -6.52 -29.35 4.82
N GLN A 605 -6.89 -29.05 3.57
CA GLN A 605 -8.22 -28.55 3.22
C GLN A 605 -9.33 -29.54 3.54
N ASP A 606 -9.13 -30.84 3.28
CA ASP A 606 -10.08 -31.89 3.59
C ASP A 606 -10.27 -32.06 5.12
N ALA A 607 -9.20 -31.91 5.90
CA ALA A 607 -9.24 -32.00 7.36
C ALA A 607 -9.83 -30.74 8.03
N GLU A 608 -9.77 -29.59 7.35
CA GLU A 608 -10.17 -28.29 7.88
C GLU A 608 -11.64 -28.26 8.35
N ALA A 609 -12.56 -28.82 7.55
CA ALA A 609 -14.00 -28.77 7.82
C ALA A 609 -14.38 -29.42 9.16
N GLY A 610 -13.65 -30.46 9.58
CA GLY A 610 -13.85 -31.14 10.86
C GLY A 610 -13.10 -30.50 12.02
N TYR A 611 -11.93 -29.93 11.76
CA TYR A 611 -11.06 -29.35 12.79
C TYR A 611 -11.47 -27.94 13.21
N ARG A 612 -11.86 -27.10 12.26
CA ARG A 612 -12.17 -25.67 12.49
C ARG A 612 -13.23 -25.42 13.58
N PRO A 613 -14.36 -26.15 13.65
CA PRO A 613 -15.34 -25.96 14.72
C PRO A 613 -14.77 -26.28 16.11
N GLN A 614 -13.93 -27.32 16.21
CA GLN A 614 -13.28 -27.70 17.47
C GLN A 614 -12.25 -26.65 17.90
N LEU A 615 -11.40 -26.20 16.96
CA LEU A 615 -10.44 -25.12 17.19
C LEU A 615 -11.16 -23.85 17.69
N THR A 616 -12.24 -23.45 17.03
CA THR A 616 -12.99 -22.23 17.39
C THR A 616 -13.57 -22.34 18.81
N LEU A 617 -14.13 -23.50 19.17
CA LEU A 617 -14.66 -23.75 20.51
C LEU A 617 -13.55 -23.69 21.56
N VAL A 618 -12.47 -24.43 21.38
CA VAL A 618 -11.39 -24.54 22.36
C VAL A 618 -10.66 -23.20 22.52
N ARG A 619 -10.35 -22.50 21.42
CA ARG A 619 -9.75 -21.14 21.48
C ARG A 619 -10.68 -20.14 22.16
N GLY A 620 -12.00 -20.28 21.98
CA GLY A 620 -13.00 -19.50 22.69
C GLY A 620 -12.94 -19.72 24.22
N LEU A 621 -12.88 -20.99 24.64
CA LEU A 621 -12.76 -21.37 26.05
C LEU A 621 -11.42 -20.92 26.65
N GLU A 622 -10.29 -21.15 25.97
CA GLU A 622 -8.96 -20.71 26.40
C GLU A 622 -8.89 -19.19 26.55
N LYS A 623 -9.53 -18.44 25.64
CA LYS A 623 -9.62 -16.97 25.76
C LYS A 623 -10.38 -16.57 27.03
N GLN A 624 -11.49 -17.22 27.35
CA GLN A 624 -12.26 -16.96 28.57
C GLN A 624 -11.46 -17.31 29.83
N ILE A 625 -10.87 -18.51 29.86
CA ILE A 625 -10.00 -18.97 30.95
C ILE A 625 -8.88 -17.96 31.21
N ARG A 626 -8.23 -17.47 30.15
CA ARG A 626 -7.14 -16.49 30.26
C ARG A 626 -7.62 -15.16 30.84
N ASN A 627 -8.75 -14.63 30.38
CA ASN A 627 -9.29 -13.37 30.88
C ASN A 627 -9.60 -13.46 32.38
N ILE A 628 -10.22 -14.57 32.81
CA ILE A 628 -10.53 -14.84 34.22
C ILE A 628 -9.23 -15.04 35.00
N ALA A 629 -8.26 -15.80 34.46
CA ALA A 629 -6.98 -16.06 35.11
C ALA A 629 -6.15 -14.78 35.32
N GLU A 630 -6.14 -13.85 34.35
CA GLU A 630 -5.44 -12.58 34.50
C GLU A 630 -6.05 -11.74 35.64
N HIS A 631 -7.37 -11.69 35.72
CA HIS A 631 -8.08 -10.97 36.78
C HIS A 631 -7.85 -11.63 38.15
N ARG A 632 -7.99 -12.96 38.21
CA ARG A 632 -7.65 -13.78 39.40
C ARG A 632 -6.23 -13.53 39.87
N ASP A 633 -5.25 -13.49 38.97
CA ASP A 633 -3.84 -13.29 39.32
C ASP A 633 -3.56 -11.87 39.83
N LYS A 634 -4.27 -10.86 39.32
CA LYS A 634 -4.21 -9.47 39.83
C LYS A 634 -4.77 -9.41 41.26
N LEU A 635 -5.94 -10.00 41.50
CA LEU A 635 -6.56 -10.09 42.82
C LEU A 635 -5.71 -10.90 43.81
N ALA A 636 -5.16 -12.04 43.39
CA ALA A 636 -4.26 -12.85 44.21
C ALA A 636 -2.99 -12.10 44.60
N LYS A 637 -2.40 -11.31 43.68
CA LYS A 637 -1.26 -10.43 43.99
C LYS A 637 -1.66 -9.33 44.98
N GLN A 638 -2.84 -8.74 44.84
CA GLN A 638 -3.37 -7.75 45.78
C GLN A 638 -3.53 -8.35 47.18
N ALA A 639 -4.21 -9.49 47.31
CA ALA A 639 -4.36 -10.22 48.57
C ALA A 639 -3.01 -10.58 49.22
N SER A 640 -2.02 -11.01 48.42
CA SER A 640 -0.68 -11.35 48.93
C SER A 640 0.08 -10.16 49.51
N ARG A 641 -0.26 -8.93 49.11
CA ARG A 641 0.34 -7.68 49.60
C ARG A 641 -0.40 -7.12 50.81
N MET A 642 -1.55 -7.68 51.17
CA MET A 642 -2.38 -7.24 52.30
C MET A 642 -2.03 -8.00 53.58
N ASN A 643 -2.12 -7.31 54.72
CA ASN A 643 -1.90 -7.92 56.03
C ASN A 643 -2.97 -8.98 56.32
N ALA A 644 -2.58 -10.04 57.03
CA ALA A 644 -3.45 -11.19 57.32
C ALA A 644 -4.72 -10.82 58.13
N ASP A 645 -4.67 -9.72 58.89
CA ASP A 645 -5.79 -9.26 59.71
C ASP A 645 -6.75 -8.30 58.97
N ASN A 646 -6.49 -8.00 57.69
CA ASN A 646 -7.37 -7.13 56.90
C ASN A 646 -8.62 -7.92 56.45
N PRO A 647 -9.85 -7.51 56.83
CA PRO A 647 -11.08 -8.20 56.42
C PRO A 647 -11.29 -8.27 54.90
N GLU A 648 -10.83 -7.27 54.13
CA GLU A 648 -10.91 -7.28 52.66
C GLU A 648 -10.10 -8.42 52.03
N ARG A 649 -9.05 -8.90 52.71
CA ARG A 649 -8.22 -9.98 52.20
C ARG A 649 -9.00 -11.28 52.07
N ALA A 650 -9.86 -11.58 53.05
CA ALA A 650 -10.67 -12.80 53.03
C ALA A 650 -11.72 -12.77 51.91
N GLU A 651 -12.27 -11.60 51.60
CA GLU A 651 -13.20 -11.40 50.48
C GLU A 651 -12.50 -11.61 49.13
N ILE A 652 -11.32 -11.01 48.94
CA ILE A 652 -10.52 -11.18 47.72
C ILE A 652 -10.08 -12.64 47.56
N GLU A 653 -9.65 -13.31 48.63
CA GLU A 653 -9.28 -14.73 48.58
C GLU A 653 -10.48 -15.63 48.20
N ALA A 654 -11.70 -15.29 48.64
CA ALA A 654 -12.92 -16.00 48.24
C ALA A 654 -13.27 -15.77 46.75
N GLU A 655 -13.11 -14.55 46.25
CA GLU A 655 -13.28 -14.25 44.81
C GLU A 655 -12.26 -15.00 43.95
N VAL A 656 -10.98 -15.05 44.38
CA VAL A 656 -9.93 -15.82 43.71
C VAL A 656 -10.27 -17.31 43.66
N ALA A 657 -10.84 -17.86 44.74
CA ALA A 657 -11.31 -19.24 44.76
C ALA A 657 -12.47 -19.47 43.79
N HIS A 658 -13.48 -18.59 43.79
CA HIS A 658 -14.60 -18.66 42.83
C HIS A 658 -14.12 -18.62 41.38
N MET A 659 -13.21 -17.69 41.04
CA MET A 659 -12.63 -17.60 39.70
C MET A 659 -11.81 -18.84 39.33
N SER A 660 -11.17 -19.49 40.30
CA SER A 660 -10.45 -20.75 40.08
C SER A 660 -11.40 -21.91 39.79
N ASP A 661 -12.55 -21.97 40.46
CA ASP A 661 -13.60 -22.94 40.20
C ASP A 661 -14.25 -22.72 38.81
N GLU A 662 -14.46 -21.46 38.42
CA GLU A 662 -14.96 -21.10 37.09
C GLU A 662 -13.99 -21.51 35.98
N ILE A 663 -12.69 -21.30 36.17
CA ILE A 663 -11.65 -21.79 35.25
C ILE A 663 -11.71 -23.31 35.13
N ALA A 664 -11.79 -24.05 36.25
CA ALA A 664 -11.89 -25.51 36.22
C ALA A 664 -13.16 -26.00 35.50
N ALA A 665 -14.29 -25.28 35.65
CA ALA A 665 -15.52 -25.57 34.94
C ALA A 665 -15.39 -25.34 33.42
N LEU A 666 -14.69 -24.29 32.99
CA LEU A 666 -14.40 -24.04 31.58
C LEU A 666 -13.43 -25.06 30.99
N GLU A 667 -12.40 -25.44 31.73
CA GLU A 667 -11.45 -26.50 31.33
C GLU A 667 -12.18 -27.83 31.08
N SER A 668 -13.18 -28.16 31.89
CA SER A 668 -13.99 -29.38 31.70
C SER A 668 -14.87 -29.40 30.44
N GLN A 669 -15.07 -28.24 29.79
CA GLN A 669 -15.82 -28.14 28.54
C GLN A 669 -14.93 -28.37 27.30
N ILE A 670 -13.61 -28.42 27.48
CA ILE A 670 -12.67 -28.73 26.40
C ILE A 670 -12.85 -30.22 26.03
N PRO A 671 -13.06 -30.57 24.75
CA PRO A 671 -13.22 -31.97 24.34
C PRO A 671 -11.99 -32.82 24.70
N ASP A 672 -12.20 -34.00 25.29
CA ASP A 672 -11.13 -34.93 25.68
C ASP A 672 -10.22 -35.34 24.51
N ASN A 673 -10.74 -35.30 23.28
CA ASN A 673 -10.00 -35.64 22.05
C ASN A 673 -9.25 -34.45 21.43
N TRP A 674 -9.30 -33.25 22.03
CA TRP A 674 -8.71 -32.03 21.48
C TRP A 674 -7.22 -32.17 21.19
N GLU A 675 -6.44 -32.67 22.14
CA GLU A 675 -4.98 -32.78 22.00
C GLU A 675 -4.62 -33.70 20.82
N ALA A 676 -5.29 -34.85 20.70
CA ALA A 676 -5.10 -35.78 19.58
C ALA A 676 -5.54 -35.19 18.23
N ALA A 677 -6.65 -34.44 18.20
CA ALA A 677 -7.14 -33.78 17.00
C ALA A 677 -6.19 -32.66 16.55
N HIS A 678 -5.73 -31.83 17.49
CA HIS A 678 -4.75 -30.76 17.26
C HIS A 678 -3.43 -31.31 16.74
N ASP A 679 -2.87 -32.35 17.37
CA ASP A 679 -1.63 -32.99 16.92
C ASP A 679 -1.75 -33.62 15.54
N THR A 680 -2.91 -34.19 15.23
CA THR A 680 -3.17 -34.77 13.89
C THR A 680 -3.19 -33.68 12.84
N PHE A 681 -3.91 -32.58 13.09
CA PHE A 681 -3.97 -31.45 12.15
C PHE A 681 -2.61 -30.76 12.01
N LYS A 682 -1.89 -30.55 13.12
CA LYS A 682 -0.55 -29.98 13.14
C LYS A 682 0.44 -30.77 12.27
N LYS A 683 0.37 -32.11 12.28
CA LYS A 683 1.19 -32.96 11.40
C LYS A 683 0.90 -32.72 9.92
N LEU A 684 -0.36 -32.45 9.54
CA LEU A 684 -0.73 -32.14 8.16
C LEU A 684 -0.16 -30.79 7.74
N THR A 685 -0.31 -29.76 8.57
CA THR A 685 0.25 -28.42 8.29
C THR A 685 1.79 -28.42 8.28
N ASP A 686 2.42 -29.19 9.18
CA ASP A 686 3.88 -29.37 9.19
C ASP A 686 4.37 -30.09 7.92
N ALA A 687 3.61 -31.07 7.43
CA ALA A 687 3.91 -31.76 6.17
C ALA A 687 3.80 -30.80 4.98
N GLU A 688 2.76 -29.96 4.91
CA GLU A 688 2.61 -28.93 3.88
C GLU A 688 3.78 -27.92 3.94
N SER A 689 4.06 -27.38 5.12
CA SER A 689 5.17 -26.43 5.29
C SER A 689 6.51 -27.05 4.93
N LYS A 690 6.73 -28.33 5.25
CA LYS A 690 7.95 -29.06 4.89
C LYS A 690 8.05 -29.24 3.38
N ALA A 691 6.97 -29.62 2.70
CA ALA A 691 6.94 -29.74 1.25
C ALA A 691 7.27 -28.40 0.56
N ARG A 692 6.64 -27.31 1.01
CA ARG A 692 6.92 -25.94 0.52
C ARG A 692 8.37 -25.53 0.74
N ASN A 693 8.90 -25.77 1.94
CA ASN A 693 10.29 -25.42 2.26
C ASN A 693 11.30 -26.27 1.48
N SER A 694 10.99 -27.55 1.24
CA SER A 694 11.81 -28.43 0.40
C SER A 694 11.84 -27.90 -1.04
N TYR A 695 10.69 -27.67 -1.66
CA TYR A 695 10.59 -27.08 -2.99
C TYR A 695 11.38 -25.78 -3.11
N ARG A 696 11.20 -24.86 -2.14
CA ARG A 696 11.88 -23.57 -2.12
C ARG A 696 13.39 -23.73 -2.06
N ARG A 697 13.90 -24.54 -1.14
CA ARG A 697 15.34 -24.78 -0.98
C ARG A 697 15.92 -25.44 -2.23
N SER A 698 15.32 -26.53 -2.68
CA SER A 698 15.82 -27.31 -3.83
C SER A 698 15.72 -26.50 -5.12
N GLY A 699 14.69 -25.69 -5.31
CA GLY A 699 14.57 -24.78 -6.45
C GLY A 699 15.61 -23.66 -6.46
N ASP A 700 15.88 -23.05 -5.30
CA ASP A 700 16.96 -22.05 -5.17
C ASP A 700 18.33 -22.67 -5.45
N THR A 701 18.61 -23.88 -4.94
CA THR A 701 19.85 -24.61 -5.21
C THR A 701 19.97 -25.00 -6.68
N ALA A 702 18.89 -25.50 -7.29
CA ALA A 702 18.85 -25.85 -8.70
C ALA A 702 19.26 -24.68 -9.61
N TRP A 703 18.78 -23.48 -9.32
CA TRP A 703 19.20 -22.28 -10.04
C TRP A 703 20.64 -21.87 -9.72
N ASN A 704 20.95 -21.66 -8.45
CA ASN A 704 22.21 -21.05 -8.03
C ASN A 704 23.44 -21.89 -8.43
N ASP A 705 23.38 -23.21 -8.28
CA ASP A 705 24.52 -24.09 -8.58
C ASP A 705 24.89 -24.04 -10.08
N ALA A 706 23.89 -23.99 -10.96
CA ALA A 706 24.12 -23.82 -12.39
C ALA A 706 24.49 -22.37 -12.78
N ALA A 707 23.88 -21.36 -12.12
CA ALA A 707 24.15 -19.95 -12.37
C ALA A 707 25.60 -19.55 -12.04
N ILE A 708 26.21 -20.14 -11.01
CA ILE A 708 27.62 -19.94 -10.66
C ILE A 708 28.56 -20.30 -11.83
N ILE A 709 28.20 -21.30 -12.64
CA ILE A 709 28.99 -21.70 -13.81
C ILE A 709 28.97 -20.58 -14.85
N LEU A 710 27.79 -20.06 -15.20
CA LEU A 710 27.68 -18.94 -16.14
C LEU A 710 28.37 -17.68 -15.61
N ALA A 711 28.15 -17.31 -14.35
CA ALA A 711 28.81 -16.16 -13.74
C ALA A 711 30.35 -16.28 -13.79
N THR A 712 30.87 -17.48 -13.55
CA THR A 712 32.30 -17.77 -13.70
C THR A 712 32.77 -17.57 -15.13
N LEU A 713 32.02 -18.06 -16.12
CA LEU A 713 32.38 -17.93 -17.54
C LEU A 713 32.25 -16.48 -18.04
N ASP A 714 31.24 -15.75 -17.59
CA ASP A 714 31.01 -14.33 -17.90
C ASP A 714 32.10 -13.43 -17.31
N ALA A 715 32.73 -13.84 -16.21
CA ALA A 715 33.90 -13.17 -15.64
C ALA A 715 35.20 -13.42 -16.44
N THR A 716 35.21 -14.30 -17.44
CA THR A 716 36.43 -14.69 -18.20
C THR A 716 37.11 -13.51 -18.92
N PRO A 717 36.40 -12.57 -19.59
CA PRO A 717 37.05 -11.41 -20.20
C PRO A 717 37.76 -10.51 -19.18
N ALA A 718 37.14 -10.30 -18.02
CA ALA A 718 37.73 -9.51 -16.93
C ALA A 718 38.92 -10.25 -16.28
N PHE A 719 38.84 -11.58 -16.19
CA PHE A 719 39.95 -12.43 -15.74
C PHE A 719 41.16 -12.33 -16.68
N ILE A 720 40.94 -12.33 -18.00
CA ILE A 720 42.00 -12.14 -19.00
C ILE A 720 42.61 -10.73 -18.93
N ALA A 721 41.80 -9.70 -18.68
CA ALA A 721 42.29 -8.32 -18.57
C ALA A 721 43.33 -8.12 -17.45
N LEU A 722 43.31 -8.96 -16.40
CA LEU A 722 44.26 -8.90 -15.28
C LEU A 722 45.62 -9.57 -15.58
N GLU A 723 45.81 -10.15 -16.77
CA GLU A 723 47.06 -10.82 -17.13
C GLU A 723 48.27 -9.88 -17.09
N SER A 724 48.12 -8.64 -17.59
CA SER A 724 49.19 -7.64 -17.58
C SER A 724 49.61 -7.31 -16.16
N ASP A 725 48.63 -7.14 -15.27
CA ASP A 725 48.85 -6.72 -13.89
C ASP A 725 49.46 -7.86 -13.07
N LEU A 726 49.04 -9.10 -13.34
CA LEU A 726 49.66 -10.30 -12.77
C LEU A 726 51.13 -10.41 -13.17
N ASN A 727 51.45 -10.26 -14.46
CA ASN A 727 52.83 -10.31 -14.93
C ASN A 727 53.69 -9.14 -14.40
N ALA A 728 53.09 -7.97 -14.21
CA ALA A 728 53.76 -6.79 -13.65
C ALA A 728 54.11 -6.93 -12.15
N LEU A 729 53.47 -7.85 -11.43
CA LEU A 729 53.72 -8.05 -10.00
C LEU A 729 55.09 -8.70 -9.72
N ARG A 730 55.65 -9.47 -10.66
CA ARG A 730 56.95 -10.15 -10.49
C ARG A 730 58.11 -9.20 -10.14
N PRO A 731 58.42 -8.17 -10.96
CA PRO A 731 59.54 -7.26 -10.66
C PRO A 731 59.34 -6.51 -9.34
N VAL A 732 58.10 -6.25 -8.94
CA VAL A 732 57.75 -5.58 -7.68
C VAL A 732 58.06 -6.47 -6.48
N LEU A 733 57.68 -7.75 -6.53
CA LEU A 733 58.01 -8.73 -5.49
C LEU A 733 59.53 -8.97 -5.36
N GLU A 734 60.28 -8.86 -6.46
CA GLU A 734 61.73 -9.06 -6.51
C GLU A 734 62.52 -7.85 -5.99
N THR A 735 62.07 -6.61 -6.29
CA THR A 735 62.92 -5.40 -6.12
C THR A 735 62.35 -4.32 -5.20
N ALA A 736 61.03 -4.20 -5.06
CA ALA A 736 60.42 -3.11 -4.30
C ALA A 736 60.56 -3.29 -2.77
N GLU A 737 60.34 -2.23 -1.99
CA GLU A 737 60.26 -2.33 -0.53
C GLU A 737 59.08 -3.22 -0.11
N PHE A 738 59.23 -3.94 1.01
CA PHE A 738 58.23 -4.92 1.48
C PHE A 738 56.83 -4.33 1.67
N GLU A 739 56.73 -3.06 2.09
CA GLU A 739 55.44 -2.38 2.29
C GLU A 739 54.74 -2.08 0.95
N VAL A 740 55.48 -1.59 -0.05
CA VAL A 740 54.97 -1.35 -1.40
C VAL A 740 54.56 -2.65 -2.09
N ALA A 741 55.39 -3.68 -1.97
CA ALA A 741 55.10 -5.00 -2.55
C ALA A 741 53.92 -5.70 -1.87
N GLU A 742 53.71 -5.50 -0.56
CA GLU A 742 52.52 -5.99 0.14
C GLU A 742 51.25 -5.28 -0.36
N ASP A 743 51.29 -3.97 -0.56
CA ASP A 743 50.13 -3.19 -1.01
C ASP A 743 49.75 -3.47 -2.47
N GLU A 744 50.72 -3.64 -3.37
CA GLU A 744 50.43 -4.01 -4.76
C GLU A 744 49.90 -5.46 -4.87
N ALA A 745 50.49 -6.41 -4.13
CA ALA A 745 49.97 -7.78 -4.07
C ALA A 745 48.54 -7.81 -3.48
N LYS A 746 48.23 -6.91 -2.55
CA LYS A 746 46.90 -6.74 -1.96
C LYS A 746 45.91 -6.09 -2.92
N ALA A 747 46.35 -5.13 -3.73
CA ALA A 747 45.52 -4.53 -4.77
C ALA A 747 45.13 -5.59 -5.82
N LEU A 748 46.10 -6.36 -6.32
CA LEU A 748 45.84 -7.42 -7.28
C LEU A 748 44.99 -8.57 -6.69
N GLU A 749 45.25 -8.98 -5.45
CA GLU A 749 44.42 -9.97 -4.76
C GLU A 749 42.97 -9.53 -4.63
N ARG A 750 42.71 -8.22 -4.42
CA ARG A 750 41.35 -7.68 -4.41
C ARG A 750 40.70 -7.77 -5.78
N SER A 751 41.41 -7.41 -6.85
CA SER A 751 40.89 -7.52 -8.22
C SER A 751 40.49 -8.96 -8.57
N PHE A 752 41.30 -9.96 -8.21
CA PHE A 752 40.94 -11.37 -8.41
C PHE A 752 39.87 -11.88 -7.44
N ARG A 753 39.74 -11.29 -6.24
CA ARG A 753 38.69 -11.66 -5.28
C ARG A 753 37.30 -11.26 -5.78
N ASP A 754 37.22 -10.14 -6.48
CA ASP A 754 35.96 -9.61 -6.99
C ASP A 754 35.51 -10.33 -8.29
N LEU A 755 36.32 -11.28 -8.81
CA LEU A 755 35.98 -12.14 -9.94
C LEU A 755 35.52 -13.55 -9.51
N GLU A 756 34.42 -14.00 -10.08
CA GLU A 756 33.84 -15.31 -9.78
C GLU A 756 34.67 -16.46 -10.38
N GLY A 757 34.92 -17.50 -9.58
CA GLY A 757 35.75 -18.66 -9.95
C GLY A 757 37.27 -18.42 -9.94
N ALA A 758 37.77 -17.26 -9.50
CA ALA A 758 39.21 -16.95 -9.42
C ALA A 758 39.86 -17.32 -8.06
N ASP A 759 39.22 -18.14 -7.25
CA ASP A 759 39.62 -18.41 -5.85
C ASP A 759 41.02 -19.01 -5.70
N ASP A 760 41.48 -19.85 -6.64
CA ASP A 760 42.79 -20.48 -6.53
C ASP A 760 43.93 -19.49 -6.77
N VAL A 761 43.77 -18.59 -7.76
CA VAL A 761 44.70 -17.47 -8.01
C VAL A 761 44.70 -16.51 -6.82
N LYS A 762 43.52 -16.10 -6.35
CA LYS A 762 43.35 -15.27 -5.15
C LYS A 762 44.01 -15.90 -3.91
N LYS A 763 43.81 -17.19 -3.65
CA LYS A 763 44.42 -17.88 -2.48
C LYS A 763 45.94 -17.86 -2.55
N ALA A 764 46.51 -18.06 -3.75
CA ALA A 764 47.95 -18.01 -3.96
C ALA A 764 48.50 -16.58 -3.77
N LEU A 765 47.85 -15.57 -4.37
CA LEU A 765 48.20 -14.15 -4.19
C LEU A 765 48.06 -13.69 -2.73
N GLY A 766 47.03 -14.15 -2.02
CA GLY A 766 46.83 -13.86 -0.59
C GLY A 766 47.94 -14.44 0.30
N LYS A 767 48.53 -15.57 -0.09
CA LYS A 767 49.70 -16.15 0.58
C LYS A 767 50.99 -15.41 0.22
N ALA A 768 51.17 -15.02 -1.04
CA ALA A 768 52.28 -14.18 -1.48
C ALA A 768 52.29 -12.83 -0.73
N LYS A 769 51.15 -12.15 -0.64
CA LYS A 769 50.93 -10.97 0.20
C LYS A 769 51.34 -11.19 1.66
N LYS A 770 50.87 -12.28 2.29
CA LYS A 770 51.22 -12.62 3.68
C LYS A 770 52.72 -12.80 3.90
N ALA A 771 53.44 -13.35 2.92
CA ALA A 771 54.89 -13.55 2.98
C ALA A 771 55.65 -12.20 2.92
N MET A 772 55.12 -11.22 2.19
CA MET A 772 55.67 -9.86 2.09
C MET A 772 55.36 -8.96 3.30
N SER A 773 54.45 -9.38 4.19
CA SER A 773 54.05 -8.58 5.35
C SER A 773 55.20 -8.16 6.26
N LYS A 774 55.02 -7.03 6.97
CA LYS A 774 55.99 -6.48 7.94
C LYS A 774 56.52 -7.49 8.96
N ARG A 775 55.75 -8.56 9.25
CA ARG A 775 56.08 -9.61 10.22
C ARG A 775 56.91 -10.78 9.64
N LYS A 776 56.76 -11.12 8.35
CA LYS A 776 57.42 -12.28 7.73
C LYS A 776 58.63 -11.92 6.88
N LYS A 777 58.51 -10.86 6.04
CA LYS A 777 59.58 -10.38 5.14
C LYS A 777 60.31 -11.49 4.36
N ASP A 778 59.55 -12.43 3.81
CA ASP A 778 60.06 -13.63 3.16
C ASP A 778 59.79 -13.59 1.65
N ARG A 779 60.77 -13.10 0.88
CA ARG A 779 60.67 -12.97 -0.59
C ARG A 779 60.66 -14.32 -1.30
N GLU A 780 61.37 -15.31 -0.78
CA GLU A 780 61.47 -16.63 -1.41
C GLU A 780 60.13 -17.34 -1.38
N THR A 781 59.46 -17.33 -0.23
CA THR A 781 58.09 -17.86 -0.10
C THR A 781 57.09 -17.04 -0.92
N ALA A 782 57.26 -15.70 -1.00
CA ALA A 782 56.37 -14.86 -1.80
C ALA A 782 56.44 -15.19 -3.30
N LEU A 783 57.65 -15.33 -3.84
CA LEU A 783 57.87 -15.70 -5.25
C LEU A 783 57.36 -17.11 -5.56
N LYS A 784 57.56 -18.06 -4.65
CA LYS A 784 57.04 -19.43 -4.79
C LYS A 784 55.50 -19.47 -4.84
N GLU A 785 54.82 -18.67 -4.01
CA GLU A 785 53.36 -18.60 -4.05
C GLU A 785 52.85 -17.79 -5.25
N TYR A 786 53.62 -16.81 -5.75
CA TYR A 786 53.34 -16.11 -7.00
C TYR A 786 53.45 -17.04 -8.23
N GLU A 787 54.46 -17.91 -8.29
CA GLU A 787 54.56 -18.92 -9.36
C GLU A 787 53.38 -19.90 -9.34
N LYS A 788 52.88 -20.27 -8.15
CA LYS A 788 51.64 -21.04 -8.04
C LYS A 788 50.42 -20.26 -8.53
N ALA A 789 50.38 -18.94 -8.34
CA ALA A 789 49.31 -18.09 -8.87
C ALA A 789 49.35 -18.06 -10.41
N LEU A 790 50.54 -17.95 -11.02
CA LEU A 790 50.72 -18.02 -12.47
C LEU A 790 50.32 -19.40 -13.05
N ALA A 791 50.72 -20.49 -12.39
CA ALA A 791 50.31 -21.82 -12.80
C ALA A 791 48.78 -22.00 -12.73
N ALA A 792 48.17 -21.58 -11.62
CA ALA A 792 46.71 -21.62 -11.48
C ALA A 792 46.00 -20.73 -12.52
N TYR A 793 46.55 -19.56 -12.84
CA TYR A 793 46.03 -18.67 -13.88
C TYR A 793 46.06 -19.32 -15.27
N ALA A 794 47.20 -19.91 -15.65
CA ALA A 794 47.36 -20.62 -16.92
C ALA A 794 46.42 -21.82 -17.03
N ASP A 795 46.31 -22.63 -15.97
CA ASP A 795 45.38 -23.75 -15.91
C ASP A 795 43.92 -23.26 -16.05
N GLN A 796 43.57 -22.13 -15.43
CA GLN A 796 42.24 -21.54 -15.55
C GLN A 796 41.88 -21.08 -16.96
N LEU A 797 42.82 -20.49 -17.69
CA LEU A 797 42.58 -20.08 -19.08
C LEU A 797 42.24 -21.25 -19.99
N VAL A 798 42.93 -22.38 -19.82
CA VAL A 798 42.73 -23.58 -20.66
C VAL A 798 41.32 -24.13 -20.49
N TRP A 799 40.88 -24.37 -19.25
CA TRP A 799 39.56 -24.93 -19.05
C TRP A 799 38.44 -23.91 -19.28
N ARG A 800 38.63 -22.61 -19.01
CA ARG A 800 37.63 -21.57 -19.31
C ARG A 800 37.33 -21.51 -20.80
N ALA A 801 38.36 -21.58 -21.65
CA ALA A 801 38.18 -21.62 -23.10
C ALA A 801 37.45 -22.89 -23.59
N ALA A 802 37.75 -24.05 -22.98
CA ALA A 802 37.05 -25.29 -23.30
C ALA A 802 35.58 -25.28 -22.82
N ALA A 803 35.33 -24.78 -21.60
CA ALA A 803 34.00 -24.68 -21.00
C ALA A 803 33.07 -23.74 -21.78
N GLU A 804 33.62 -22.68 -22.39
CA GLU A 804 32.88 -21.75 -23.24
C GLU A 804 32.22 -22.45 -24.45
N THR A 805 32.85 -23.51 -24.98
CA THR A 805 32.33 -24.25 -26.14
C THR A 805 31.56 -25.51 -25.76
N GLN A 806 32.00 -26.21 -24.70
CA GLN A 806 31.46 -27.53 -24.33
C GLN A 806 30.35 -27.46 -23.27
N VAL A 807 30.39 -26.48 -22.37
CA VAL A 807 29.51 -26.41 -21.18
C VAL A 807 28.50 -25.28 -21.29
N ARG A 808 28.94 -24.06 -21.66
CA ARG A 808 28.07 -22.86 -21.71
C ARG A 808 26.74 -23.09 -22.45
N PRO A 809 26.70 -23.63 -23.69
CA PRO A 809 25.44 -23.76 -24.42
C PRO A 809 24.42 -24.66 -23.70
N GLY A 810 24.89 -25.73 -23.06
CA GLY A 810 24.03 -26.65 -22.31
C GLY A 810 23.51 -26.02 -21.02
N VAL A 811 24.38 -25.33 -20.27
CA VAL A 811 23.99 -24.64 -19.03
C VAL A 811 23.05 -23.46 -19.31
N GLU A 812 23.28 -22.68 -20.37
CA GLU A 812 22.37 -21.60 -20.79
C GLU A 812 21.01 -22.15 -21.22
N ALA A 813 20.97 -23.23 -22.01
CA ALA A 813 19.71 -23.85 -22.40
C ALA A 813 18.92 -24.36 -21.17
N TYR A 814 19.62 -24.98 -20.23
CA TYR A 814 19.03 -25.45 -18.97
C TYR A 814 18.49 -24.30 -18.11
N LEU A 815 19.31 -23.27 -17.84
CA LEU A 815 18.90 -22.12 -17.06
C LEU A 815 17.74 -21.38 -17.72
N ASN A 816 17.76 -21.17 -19.03
CA ASN A 816 16.65 -20.55 -19.75
C ASN A 816 15.36 -21.36 -19.64
N ALA A 817 15.43 -22.70 -19.61
CA ALA A 817 14.27 -23.55 -19.41
C ALA A 817 13.70 -23.46 -17.98
N ILE A 818 14.56 -23.36 -16.96
CA ILE A 818 14.11 -23.32 -15.55
C ILE A 818 13.82 -21.91 -15.02
N LYS A 819 14.26 -20.86 -15.72
CA LYS A 819 14.15 -19.44 -15.32
C LYS A 819 12.72 -19.02 -14.98
N GLY A 820 11.77 -19.46 -15.80
CA GLY A 820 10.35 -19.09 -15.67
C GLY A 820 9.56 -19.93 -14.66
N ASN A 821 10.14 -21.02 -14.14
CA ASN A 821 9.44 -21.99 -13.29
C ASN A 821 10.16 -22.23 -11.95
N ILE A 822 10.85 -23.34 -11.76
CA ILE A 822 11.58 -23.72 -10.54
C ILE A 822 12.59 -22.63 -10.15
N GLY A 823 13.24 -21.98 -11.13
CA GLY A 823 14.17 -20.89 -10.93
C GLY A 823 13.53 -19.51 -10.75
N ALA A 824 12.19 -19.40 -10.76
CA ALA A 824 11.49 -18.12 -10.71
C ALA A 824 11.78 -17.31 -9.43
N ARG A 825 12.02 -18.00 -8.30
CA ARG A 825 12.31 -17.38 -7.00
C ARG A 825 13.68 -16.72 -6.93
N ALA A 826 14.63 -17.21 -7.72
CA ALA A 826 16.02 -16.78 -7.70
C ALA A 826 16.30 -15.60 -8.66
N GLN A 827 15.29 -15.13 -9.40
CA GLN A 827 15.42 -13.95 -10.24
C GLN A 827 15.49 -12.67 -9.39
N GLU A 828 16.17 -11.65 -9.91
CA GLU A 828 16.25 -10.33 -9.27
C GLU A 828 14.88 -9.64 -9.29
N ASP A 829 14.25 -9.62 -10.46
CA ASP A 829 12.98 -8.96 -10.71
C ASP A 829 11.88 -9.94 -11.16
N LEU A 830 10.63 -9.55 -10.91
CA LEU A 830 9.46 -10.25 -11.42
C LEU A 830 9.33 -10.03 -12.93
N THR A 831 9.08 -11.09 -13.68
CA THR A 831 8.64 -10.94 -15.07
C THR A 831 7.26 -10.29 -15.10
N ARG A 832 6.92 -9.60 -16.19
CA ARG A 832 5.59 -8.98 -16.35
C ARG A 832 4.45 -9.99 -16.16
N GLU A 833 4.62 -11.23 -16.63
CA GLU A 833 3.63 -12.30 -16.49
C GLU A 833 3.48 -12.73 -15.03
N GLN A 834 4.60 -12.95 -14.33
CA GLN A 834 4.60 -13.25 -12.89
C GLN A 834 3.92 -12.13 -12.10
N ALA A 835 4.30 -10.88 -12.33
CA ALA A 835 3.73 -9.72 -11.66
C ALA A 835 2.20 -9.62 -11.85
N LEU A 836 1.70 -9.83 -13.07
CA LEU A 836 0.25 -9.79 -13.34
C LEU A 836 -0.51 -10.94 -12.68
N PHE A 837 0.05 -12.15 -12.69
CA PHE A 837 -0.54 -13.29 -12.00
C PHE A 837 -0.59 -13.07 -10.48
N LEU A 838 0.56 -12.69 -9.91
CA LEU A 838 0.69 -12.40 -8.48
C LEU A 838 -0.26 -11.29 -8.06
N ALA A 839 -0.39 -10.21 -8.84
CA ALA A 839 -1.32 -9.12 -8.55
C ALA A 839 -2.77 -9.62 -8.44
N SER A 840 -3.19 -10.52 -9.33
CA SER A 840 -4.52 -11.14 -9.25
C SER A 840 -4.65 -12.03 -8.02
N CYS A 841 -3.70 -12.94 -7.80
CA CYS A 841 -3.74 -13.90 -6.70
C CYS A 841 -3.73 -13.23 -5.31
N THR A 842 -2.95 -12.17 -5.13
CA THR A 842 -2.85 -11.42 -3.85
C THR A 842 -4.00 -10.45 -3.61
N SER A 843 -4.90 -10.26 -4.59
CA SER A 843 -6.06 -9.37 -4.45
C SER A 843 -7.20 -9.96 -3.63
N HIS A 844 -7.20 -11.28 -3.42
CA HIS A 844 -8.18 -11.99 -2.63
C HIS A 844 -7.76 -12.07 -1.17
N HIS A 845 -8.73 -11.92 -0.28
CA HIS A 845 -8.54 -12.18 1.15
C HIS A 845 -8.42 -13.68 1.41
N LYS A 846 -7.55 -14.06 2.35
CA LYS A 846 -7.28 -15.45 2.71
C LYS A 846 -7.45 -15.64 4.20
N ASP A 847 -8.19 -16.66 4.58
CA ASP A 847 -8.35 -17.00 5.99
C ASP A 847 -7.04 -17.57 6.56
N LEU A 848 -6.53 -16.93 7.61
CA LEU A 848 -5.31 -17.34 8.32
C LEU A 848 -5.63 -17.92 9.70
N SER A 849 -6.90 -18.00 10.11
CA SER A 849 -7.31 -18.35 11.48
C SER A 849 -6.83 -19.72 11.95
N LEU A 850 -6.53 -20.66 11.06
CA LEU A 850 -5.99 -21.96 11.44
C LEU A 850 -4.55 -21.89 11.98
N ASN A 851 -3.83 -20.78 11.73
CA ASN A 851 -2.46 -20.54 12.20
C ASN A 851 -2.40 -19.73 13.51
N PHE A 852 -3.57 -19.38 14.06
CA PHE A 852 -3.76 -18.62 15.29
C PHE A 852 -4.74 -19.36 16.22
#